data_AF-A0A8K0S3J8-F1
#
_entry.id   AF-A0A8K0S3J8-F1
#
_cell.length_a   1.000
_cell.length_b   1.000
_cell.length_c   1.000
_cell.angle_alpha   90.00
_cell.angle_beta   90.00
_cell.angle_gamma   90.00
#
_symmetry.space_group_name_H-M   'P 1'
#
loop_
_entity.id
_entity.type
_entity.pdbx_description
1 polymer ?
#
loop_
_entity_poly.entity_id
_entity_poly.type
_entity_poly.pdbx_seq_one_letter_code
_entity_poly.pdbx_strand_id
1 'polypeptide(L)'
;MPPSSVLTLPNYAAIRDLLDGKNRPNSIVNVVGIVVDFRAPVPTRGKDWKCQIRFYDSSIEDDDDSISVNIFRPQNEFPKVGCGDVLLLRHVKVQRYGSDVCSLLTNYNTKISAYEASKIPKPPGEASCALYPAPCTKDTPPSVNESTFVSQLYHSIDKDRLPSKEEYEVMVVTSANVKNKFSLLKDLKDGQFCDIVAQVVRPPHDAGDKVTIWISDYTENPAFYKFSIGMDGSSFGRDGDPYGYTDKFMVETASSQWPGPYGRRCLQITCWEPHATIVRESIIEPLTWVSIKNLQIKMGRNGSNLEGYLREDRGSFGTRVGIQAIDSSADSENFDPRAKEALQRKREYDRLRKGQIKEIKEASKAGQKRKNGVDNNTEQKKENAKTRRTEKRKINNKNKNKNNKQDQIDDQVEQDTIHVADLNTNVKCENQDKPPSLISEIKALVRQETTIDGQSVKVSLPFVNLNYRANVRVVDFAPSDLTEFAYPKKKSEYDDLSDDGGESVSDSGSEEEDEESGQATLDNFTEARNWEWRFFLELEDAVVPAKQKKERLWVAVDNQAAQCLLSLDASNLRQDKEALTTLREKMFILWGNLEERKTAAQDAARQGKPPADSDDEDQRRPETAKSGKVPLTNRAFPCCIQQFGVKVPESDPSAADAGDKKRWQRMHRLFGSMIAGL
;
A
#
# COMPACT_ATOMS: atom_id res chain seq x y z
N MET A 1 11.06 -62.53 -4.28
CA MET A 1 11.30 -62.46 -5.74
C MET A 1 12.70 -61.89 -5.95
N PRO A 2 13.47 -62.34 -6.95
CA PRO A 2 14.74 -61.68 -7.26
C PRO A 2 14.45 -60.24 -7.71
N PRO A 3 15.33 -59.27 -7.44
CA PRO A 3 15.15 -57.91 -7.95
C PRO A 3 15.16 -57.96 -9.48
N SER A 4 14.08 -57.48 -10.10
CA SER A 4 13.99 -57.25 -11.53
C SER A 4 15.22 -56.47 -11.96
N SER A 5 16.04 -57.04 -12.85
CA SER A 5 17.24 -56.38 -13.34
C SER A 5 16.82 -55.11 -14.09
N VAL A 6 17.12 -53.94 -13.52
CA VAL A 6 16.82 -52.64 -14.15
C VAL A 6 17.53 -52.58 -15.50
N LEU A 7 16.76 -52.48 -16.57
CA LEU A 7 17.29 -52.44 -17.93
C LEU A 7 17.90 -51.05 -18.17
N THR A 8 19.23 -50.92 -18.13
CA THR A 8 19.93 -49.63 -18.33
C THR A 8 20.87 -49.66 -19.54
N LEU A 9 20.73 -48.68 -20.42
CA LEU A 9 21.68 -48.47 -21.52
C LEU A 9 22.98 -47.82 -20.99
N PRO A 10 24.18 -48.21 -21.45
CA PRO A 10 25.42 -47.57 -21.02
C PRO A 10 25.40 -46.05 -21.27
N ASN A 11 25.86 -45.26 -20.29
CA ASN A 11 25.86 -43.79 -20.31
C ASN A 11 24.48 -43.12 -20.27
N TYR A 12 23.42 -43.88 -19.93
CA TYR A 12 22.10 -43.34 -19.62
C TYR A 12 21.85 -43.45 -18.11
N ALA A 13 21.28 -42.40 -17.53
CA ALA A 13 20.90 -42.36 -16.13
C ALA A 13 19.50 -42.97 -15.97
N ALA A 14 19.36 -43.87 -14.98
CA ALA A 14 18.04 -44.33 -14.54
C ALA A 14 17.27 -43.17 -13.90
N ILE A 15 15.96 -43.11 -14.11
CA ILE A 15 15.16 -42.00 -13.57
C ILE A 15 15.17 -42.01 -12.03
N ARG A 16 15.17 -43.18 -11.39
CA ARG A 16 15.30 -43.28 -9.93
C ARG A 16 16.57 -42.60 -9.41
N ASP A 17 17.70 -42.75 -10.09
CA ASP A 17 18.96 -42.11 -9.69
C ASP A 17 18.90 -40.57 -9.80
N LEU A 18 18.05 -40.05 -10.69
CA LEU A 18 17.81 -38.61 -10.81
C LEU A 18 16.92 -38.11 -9.66
N LEU A 19 15.87 -38.84 -9.33
CA LEU A 19 14.93 -38.50 -8.25
C LEU A 19 15.60 -38.61 -6.87
N ASP A 20 16.40 -39.65 -6.64
CA ASP A 20 17.18 -39.88 -5.41
C ASP A 20 18.33 -38.86 -5.21
N GLY A 21 18.57 -37.98 -6.19
CA GLY A 21 19.62 -36.96 -6.09
C GLY A 21 21.05 -37.47 -6.25
N LYS A 22 21.26 -38.66 -6.83
CA LYS A 22 22.62 -39.16 -7.14
C LYS A 22 23.32 -38.29 -8.18
N ASN A 23 22.55 -37.55 -8.98
CA ASN A 23 23.05 -36.59 -9.96
C ASN A 23 23.02 -35.17 -9.42
N ARG A 24 24.16 -34.48 -9.50
CA ARG A 24 24.26 -33.08 -9.04
C ARG A 24 23.40 -32.15 -9.91
N PRO A 25 22.76 -31.11 -9.32
CA PRO A 25 22.11 -30.07 -10.11
C PRO A 25 23.07 -29.47 -11.14
N ASN A 26 22.55 -29.16 -12.31
CA ASN A 26 23.28 -28.69 -13.50
C ASN A 26 24.17 -29.74 -14.20
N SER A 27 24.19 -31.00 -13.76
CA SER A 27 24.85 -32.06 -14.52
C SER A 27 24.14 -32.31 -15.85
N ILE A 28 24.88 -32.87 -16.82
CA ILE A 28 24.36 -33.25 -18.13
C ILE A 28 24.26 -34.77 -18.18
N VAL A 29 23.07 -35.28 -18.53
CA VAL A 29 22.77 -36.70 -18.55
C VAL A 29 22.07 -37.10 -19.86
N ASN A 30 22.00 -38.40 -20.12
CA ASN A 30 21.14 -38.98 -21.15
C ASN A 30 20.07 -39.82 -20.45
N VAL A 31 18.83 -39.75 -20.91
CA VAL A 31 17.68 -40.41 -20.26
C VAL A 31 16.74 -40.93 -21.34
N VAL A 32 16.07 -42.03 -21.05
CA VAL A 32 15.10 -42.68 -21.93
C VAL A 32 13.90 -43.12 -21.11
N GLY A 33 12.69 -43.02 -21.65
CA GLY A 33 11.50 -43.53 -20.98
C GLY A 33 10.21 -43.35 -21.76
N ILE A 34 9.11 -43.86 -21.21
CA ILE A 34 7.78 -43.85 -21.81
C ILE A 34 7.01 -42.60 -21.39
N VAL A 35 6.41 -41.91 -22.37
CA VAL A 35 5.63 -40.69 -22.20
C VAL A 35 4.27 -40.99 -21.55
N VAL A 36 3.97 -40.24 -20.48
CA VAL A 36 2.67 -40.29 -19.79
C VAL A 36 1.87 -38.99 -19.89
N ASP A 37 2.54 -37.87 -20.12
CA ASP A 37 1.88 -36.56 -20.17
C ASP A 37 2.66 -35.63 -21.10
N PHE A 38 1.92 -34.79 -21.81
CA PHE A 38 2.44 -33.77 -22.69
C PHE A 38 1.67 -32.47 -22.51
N ARG A 39 2.40 -31.42 -22.13
CA ARG A 39 1.90 -30.05 -22.11
C ARG A 39 2.32 -29.37 -23.40
N ALA A 40 1.32 -28.98 -24.19
CA ALA A 40 1.50 -28.32 -25.47
C ALA A 40 2.39 -27.08 -25.38
N PRO A 41 3.12 -26.74 -26.46
CA PRO A 41 3.93 -25.52 -26.49
C PRO A 41 3.09 -24.28 -26.17
N VAL A 42 3.57 -23.47 -25.22
CA VAL A 42 2.97 -22.17 -24.85
C VAL A 42 3.99 -21.04 -25.02
N PRO A 43 3.56 -19.82 -25.37
CA PRO A 43 4.49 -18.70 -25.55
C PRO A 43 5.13 -18.32 -24.21
N THR A 44 6.43 -18.01 -24.23
CA THR A 44 7.11 -17.43 -23.06
C THR A 44 7.20 -15.91 -23.20
N ARG A 45 7.81 -15.23 -22.22
CA ARG A 45 8.14 -13.79 -22.34
C ARG A 45 9.21 -13.50 -23.41
N GLY A 46 9.98 -14.52 -23.79
CA GLY A 46 11.04 -14.42 -24.79
C GLY A 46 10.57 -14.84 -26.19
N LYS A 47 11.55 -15.13 -27.07
CA LYS A 47 11.28 -15.62 -28.44
C LYS A 47 10.93 -17.12 -28.47
N ASP A 48 11.36 -17.87 -27.46
CA ASP A 48 11.11 -19.29 -27.37
C ASP A 48 9.73 -19.59 -26.79
N TRP A 49 9.19 -20.74 -27.16
CA TRP A 49 8.01 -21.34 -26.54
C TRP A 49 8.47 -22.37 -25.52
N LYS A 50 7.58 -22.76 -24.60
CA LYS A 50 7.84 -23.77 -23.59
C LYS A 50 6.87 -24.94 -23.75
N CYS A 51 7.41 -26.17 -23.74
CA CYS A 51 6.66 -27.41 -23.62
C CYS A 51 7.16 -28.18 -22.40
N GLN A 52 6.34 -29.06 -21.83
CA GLN A 52 6.75 -29.98 -20.77
C GLN A 52 6.27 -31.39 -21.09
N ILE A 53 7.14 -32.38 -20.94
CA ILE A 53 6.81 -33.80 -21.16
C ILE A 53 7.10 -34.56 -19.87
N ARG A 54 6.20 -35.46 -19.45
CA ARG A 54 6.48 -36.47 -18.43
C ARG A 54 6.73 -37.81 -19.04
N PHE A 55 7.68 -38.50 -18.43
CA PHE A 55 7.97 -39.86 -18.79
C PHE A 55 8.56 -40.61 -17.59
N TYR A 56 8.55 -41.93 -17.67
CA TYR A 56 9.12 -42.83 -16.66
C TYR A 56 9.85 -44.00 -17.35
N ASP A 57 10.69 -44.71 -16.60
CA ASP A 57 11.44 -45.86 -17.08
C ASP A 57 11.23 -47.05 -16.14
N SER A 58 11.84 -48.18 -16.47
CA SER A 58 11.74 -49.40 -15.66
C SER A 58 12.29 -49.26 -14.24
N SER A 59 13.05 -48.21 -13.94
CA SER A 59 13.55 -47.99 -12.56
C SER A 59 12.47 -47.47 -11.62
N ILE A 60 11.37 -46.91 -12.14
CA ILE A 60 10.26 -46.34 -11.37
C ILE A 60 8.90 -46.84 -11.89
N GLU A 61 8.86 -48.05 -12.44
CA GLU A 61 7.62 -48.63 -12.99
C GLU A 61 6.59 -48.98 -11.90
N ASP A 62 7.06 -49.40 -10.72
CA ASP A 62 6.20 -49.74 -9.56
C ASP A 62 5.77 -48.52 -8.72
N ASP A 63 6.33 -47.33 -8.98
CA ASP A 63 6.00 -46.10 -8.25
C ASP A 63 5.08 -45.21 -9.10
N ASP A 64 4.19 -44.45 -8.46
CA ASP A 64 3.36 -43.44 -9.14
C ASP A 64 4.16 -42.19 -9.60
N ASP A 65 5.49 -42.21 -9.42
CA ASP A 65 6.38 -41.11 -9.76
C ASP A 65 6.68 -41.00 -11.26
N SER A 66 7.14 -39.83 -11.70
CA SER A 66 7.61 -39.59 -13.07
C SER A 66 8.56 -38.41 -13.10
N ILE A 67 9.43 -38.32 -14.11
CA ILE A 67 10.29 -37.16 -14.30
C ILE A 67 9.77 -36.26 -15.41
N SER A 68 10.03 -34.96 -15.26
CA SER A 68 9.64 -33.96 -16.24
C SER A 68 10.82 -33.42 -17.01
N VAL A 69 10.64 -33.18 -18.31
CA VAL A 69 11.55 -32.37 -19.10
C VAL A 69 10.86 -31.08 -19.54
N ASN A 70 11.49 -29.94 -19.25
CA ASN A 70 11.09 -28.63 -19.75
C ASN A 70 11.88 -28.32 -21.03
N ILE A 71 11.16 -28.16 -22.14
CA ILE A 71 11.72 -27.90 -23.47
C ILE A 71 11.47 -26.44 -23.82
N PHE A 72 12.54 -25.72 -24.16
CA PHE A 72 12.49 -24.34 -24.65
C PHE A 72 13.03 -24.30 -26.08
N ARG A 73 12.15 -24.03 -27.06
CA ARG A 73 12.46 -24.02 -28.50
C ARG A 73 11.50 -23.08 -29.27
N PRO A 74 11.84 -22.69 -30.51
CA PRO A 74 10.87 -22.08 -31.43
C PRO A 74 9.62 -22.96 -31.64
N GLN A 75 8.48 -22.33 -31.91
CA GLN A 75 7.16 -22.98 -31.94
C GLN A 75 7.07 -24.23 -32.83
N ASN A 76 7.85 -24.29 -33.91
CA ASN A 76 7.87 -25.36 -34.90
C ASN A 76 8.94 -26.44 -34.68
N GLU A 77 9.73 -26.36 -33.60
CA GLU A 77 10.88 -27.25 -33.33
C GLU A 77 10.63 -28.26 -32.18
N PHE A 78 9.38 -28.43 -31.75
CA PHE A 78 9.02 -29.35 -30.68
C PHE A 78 8.82 -30.80 -31.17
N PRO A 79 9.18 -31.80 -30.35
CA PRO A 79 8.95 -33.20 -30.69
C PRO A 79 7.47 -33.51 -30.77
N LYS A 80 7.08 -34.31 -31.77
CA LYS A 80 5.75 -34.94 -31.79
C LYS A 80 5.79 -36.16 -30.86
N VAL A 81 4.89 -36.18 -29.87
CA VAL A 81 4.75 -37.29 -28.91
C VAL A 81 3.28 -37.56 -28.60
N GLY A 82 2.93 -38.83 -28.52
CA GLY A 82 1.66 -39.38 -28.04
C GLY A 82 1.82 -40.11 -26.71
N CYS A 83 0.69 -40.54 -26.14
CA CYS A 83 0.69 -41.39 -24.95
C CYS A 83 1.39 -42.72 -25.24
N GLY A 84 2.27 -43.16 -24.34
CA GLY A 84 2.98 -44.44 -24.47
C GLY A 84 4.16 -44.42 -25.43
N ASP A 85 4.39 -43.31 -26.14
CA ASP A 85 5.57 -43.16 -27.00
C ASP A 85 6.86 -43.18 -26.17
N VAL A 86 7.97 -43.58 -26.78
CA VAL A 86 9.28 -43.59 -26.11
C VAL A 86 10.03 -42.32 -26.43
N LEU A 87 10.47 -41.61 -25.39
CA LEU A 87 11.28 -40.40 -25.49
C LEU A 87 12.74 -40.72 -25.13
N LEU A 88 13.65 -40.35 -26.02
CA LEU A 88 15.11 -40.46 -25.85
C LEU A 88 15.71 -39.05 -25.82
N LEU A 89 16.31 -38.69 -24.69
CA LEU A 89 16.94 -37.39 -24.45
C LEU A 89 18.45 -37.56 -24.29
N ARG A 90 19.22 -36.85 -25.11
CA ARG A 90 20.69 -36.79 -25.01
C ARG A 90 21.16 -35.40 -24.63
N HIS A 91 22.17 -35.33 -23.77
CA HIS A 91 22.73 -34.08 -23.24
C HIS A 91 21.68 -33.16 -22.61
N VAL A 92 20.76 -33.71 -21.83
CA VAL A 92 19.76 -32.93 -21.10
C VAL A 92 20.32 -32.51 -19.73
N LYS A 93 19.98 -31.30 -19.28
CA LYS A 93 20.48 -30.75 -18.02
C LYS A 93 19.59 -31.14 -16.86
N VAL A 94 20.16 -31.64 -15.77
CA VAL A 94 19.45 -31.87 -14.50
C VAL A 94 19.24 -30.54 -13.79
N GLN A 95 18.02 -30.29 -13.34
CA GLN A 95 17.62 -29.08 -12.62
C GLN A 95 16.85 -29.43 -11.35
N ARG A 96 17.05 -28.66 -10.29
CA ARG A 96 16.17 -28.63 -9.11
C ARG A 96 15.58 -27.22 -8.97
N TYR A 97 14.28 -27.11 -8.70
CA TYR A 97 13.57 -25.83 -8.63
C TYR A 97 12.60 -25.79 -7.46
N GLY A 98 12.57 -24.67 -6.73
CA GLY A 98 11.63 -24.45 -5.61
C GLY A 98 11.86 -25.44 -4.46
N SER A 99 10.81 -26.18 -4.09
CA SER A 99 10.76 -27.20 -3.02
C SER A 99 11.59 -28.46 -3.31
N ASP A 100 12.78 -28.29 -3.91
CA ASP A 100 13.77 -29.32 -4.22
C ASP A 100 13.33 -30.43 -5.21
N VAL A 101 12.30 -30.17 -6.03
CA VAL A 101 11.79 -31.13 -7.03
C VAL A 101 12.77 -31.26 -8.20
N CYS A 102 13.20 -32.49 -8.49
CA CYS A 102 14.08 -32.82 -9.61
C CYS A 102 13.33 -32.76 -10.96
N SER A 103 13.95 -32.14 -11.97
CA SER A 103 13.45 -32.06 -13.34
C SER A 103 14.61 -31.97 -14.34
N LEU A 104 14.27 -32.07 -15.61
CA LEU A 104 15.20 -31.96 -16.73
C LEU A 104 14.91 -30.68 -17.53
N LEU A 105 15.96 -30.09 -18.09
CA LEU A 105 15.90 -28.85 -18.84
C LEU A 105 16.73 -28.95 -20.12
N THR A 106 16.15 -28.52 -21.24
CA THR A 106 16.89 -28.42 -22.51
C THR A 106 17.94 -27.31 -22.46
N ASN A 107 19.09 -27.58 -23.07
CA ASN A 107 20.14 -26.62 -23.35
C ASN A 107 20.49 -26.63 -24.85
N TYR A 108 21.48 -25.84 -25.25
CA TYR A 108 21.87 -25.69 -26.66
C TYR A 108 22.28 -27.00 -27.35
N ASN A 109 22.81 -27.97 -26.59
CA ASN A 109 23.29 -29.26 -27.08
C ASN A 109 22.28 -30.40 -26.88
N THR A 110 21.11 -30.13 -26.28
CA THR A 110 20.12 -31.17 -26.02
C THR A 110 19.51 -31.68 -27.31
N LYS A 111 19.55 -33.01 -27.49
CA LYS A 111 18.96 -33.71 -28.63
C LYS A 111 17.78 -34.55 -28.17
N ILE A 112 16.69 -34.48 -28.91
CA ILE A 112 15.43 -35.13 -28.58
C ILE A 112 15.05 -36.09 -29.71
N SER A 113 14.69 -37.32 -29.37
CA SER A 113 14.22 -38.31 -30.34
C SER A 113 13.01 -39.03 -29.74
N ALA A 114 11.93 -39.14 -30.50
CA ALA A 114 10.68 -39.74 -30.05
C ALA A 114 10.29 -40.90 -30.98
N TYR A 115 9.75 -41.97 -30.42
CA TYR A 115 9.35 -43.17 -31.14
C TYR A 115 7.87 -43.45 -30.96
N GLU A 116 7.17 -43.68 -32.07
CA GLU A 116 5.75 -44.00 -32.10
C GLU A 116 5.49 -45.41 -31.55
N ALA A 117 4.81 -45.49 -30.41
CA ALA A 117 4.57 -46.72 -29.65
C ALA A 117 4.01 -47.87 -30.50
N SER A 118 3.06 -47.56 -31.39
CA SER A 118 2.37 -48.54 -32.25
C SER A 118 3.27 -49.22 -33.29
N LYS A 119 4.43 -48.62 -33.60
CA LYS A 119 5.38 -49.08 -34.62
C LYS A 119 6.63 -49.73 -34.05
N ILE A 120 6.80 -49.75 -32.72
CA ILE A 120 7.99 -50.31 -32.09
C ILE A 120 7.95 -51.86 -32.22
N PRO A 121 8.86 -52.47 -33.00
CA PRO A 121 8.88 -53.91 -33.20
C PRO A 121 9.26 -54.64 -31.91
N LYS A 122 8.88 -55.92 -31.78
CA LYS A 122 9.34 -56.76 -30.67
C LYS A 122 10.84 -57.09 -30.83
N PRO A 123 11.60 -57.22 -29.73
CA PRO A 123 12.96 -57.74 -29.78
C PRO A 123 13.00 -59.09 -30.51
N PRO A 124 14.00 -59.34 -31.40
CA PRO A 124 15.24 -58.60 -31.57
C PRO A 124 15.20 -57.42 -32.57
N GLY A 125 14.03 -57.02 -33.08
CA GLY A 125 13.92 -55.90 -34.02
C GLY A 125 14.29 -54.55 -33.38
N GLU A 126 14.98 -53.67 -34.12
CA GLU A 126 15.32 -52.32 -33.66
C GLU A 126 14.21 -51.29 -33.93
N ALA A 127 14.07 -50.29 -33.07
CA ALA A 127 12.97 -49.32 -33.13
C ALA A 127 13.13 -48.20 -34.18
N SER A 128 14.15 -48.23 -35.04
CA SER A 128 14.43 -47.13 -35.99
C SER A 128 13.27 -46.86 -36.96
N CYS A 129 12.44 -47.86 -37.28
CA CYS A 129 11.23 -47.69 -38.10
C CYS A 129 10.09 -46.93 -37.40
N ALA A 130 10.13 -46.83 -36.08
CA ALA A 130 9.15 -46.12 -35.25
C ALA A 130 9.55 -44.66 -34.97
N LEU A 131 10.77 -44.25 -35.36
CA LEU A 131 11.30 -42.92 -35.07
C LEU A 131 10.49 -41.83 -35.78
N TYR A 132 10.01 -40.84 -35.02
CA TYR A 132 9.39 -39.65 -35.60
C TYR A 132 10.41 -38.82 -36.38
N PRO A 133 9.99 -38.13 -37.47
CA PRO A 133 10.83 -37.16 -38.14
C PRO A 133 11.34 -36.09 -37.18
N ALA A 134 12.64 -35.80 -37.24
CA ALA A 134 13.26 -34.78 -36.39
C ALA A 134 12.69 -33.38 -36.71
N PRO A 135 12.07 -32.68 -35.74
CA PRO A 135 11.51 -31.35 -35.97
C PRO A 135 12.59 -30.26 -35.97
N CYS A 136 13.74 -30.52 -35.36
CA CYS A 136 14.88 -29.61 -35.28
C CYS A 136 16.10 -30.24 -35.95
N THR A 137 16.85 -29.46 -36.73
CA THR A 137 18.06 -29.93 -37.44
C THR A 137 19.19 -30.37 -36.51
N LYS A 138 19.13 -29.96 -35.23
CA LYS A 138 20.09 -30.37 -34.19
C LYS A 138 19.82 -31.77 -33.62
N ASP A 139 18.60 -32.28 -33.79
CA ASP A 139 18.19 -33.60 -33.30
C ASP A 139 18.75 -34.68 -34.24
N THR A 140 20.02 -35.02 -34.06
CA THR A 140 20.68 -36.08 -34.84
C THR A 140 20.00 -37.42 -34.57
N PRO A 141 19.93 -38.36 -35.53
CA PRO A 141 19.29 -39.65 -35.30
C PRO A 141 19.94 -40.45 -34.16
N PRO A 142 19.18 -41.33 -33.47
CA PRO A 142 19.73 -42.30 -32.52
C PRO A 142 20.61 -43.35 -33.20
N SER A 143 21.53 -43.94 -32.44
CA SER A 143 22.34 -45.08 -32.87
C SER A 143 21.52 -46.38 -32.88
N VAL A 144 22.02 -47.40 -33.59
CA VAL A 144 21.39 -48.73 -33.64
C VAL A 144 21.26 -49.33 -32.22
N ASN A 145 22.24 -49.10 -31.34
CA ASN A 145 22.18 -49.58 -29.96
C ASN A 145 21.07 -48.89 -29.16
N GLU A 146 20.88 -47.58 -29.35
CA GLU A 146 19.80 -46.83 -28.73
C GLU A 146 18.44 -47.31 -29.23
N SER A 147 18.28 -47.48 -30.56
CA SER A 147 17.05 -48.01 -31.15
C SER A 147 16.74 -49.46 -30.74
N THR A 148 17.76 -50.28 -30.55
CA THR A 148 17.61 -51.65 -30.03
C THR A 148 17.14 -51.62 -28.57
N PHE A 149 17.73 -50.75 -27.75
CA PHE A 149 17.32 -50.59 -26.35
C PHE A 149 15.89 -50.07 -26.21
N VAL A 150 15.47 -49.12 -27.05
CA VAL A 150 14.08 -48.63 -27.06
C VAL A 150 13.08 -49.76 -27.30
N SER A 151 13.38 -50.68 -28.24
CA SER A 151 12.58 -51.89 -28.49
C SER A 151 12.50 -52.79 -27.25
N GLN A 152 13.64 -53.02 -26.57
CA GLN A 152 13.69 -53.81 -25.35
C GLN A 152 12.89 -53.17 -24.20
N LEU A 153 13.16 -51.89 -23.90
CA LEU A 153 12.48 -51.13 -22.84
C LEU A 153 10.97 -51.12 -23.05
N TYR A 154 10.52 -50.78 -24.26
CA TYR A 154 9.09 -50.66 -24.55
C TYR A 154 8.34 -51.97 -24.34
N HIS A 155 8.91 -53.11 -24.71
CA HIS A 155 8.22 -54.40 -24.54
C HIS A 155 8.39 -55.02 -23.14
N SER A 156 9.35 -54.54 -22.32
CA SER A 156 9.58 -55.06 -20.96
C SER A 156 8.88 -54.28 -19.85
N ILE A 157 8.71 -52.97 -20.00
CA ILE A 157 8.18 -52.08 -18.96
C ILE A 157 6.67 -52.22 -18.77
N ASP A 158 6.22 -52.08 -17.53
CA ASP A 158 4.80 -52.01 -17.18
C ASP A 158 4.14 -50.74 -17.74
N LYS A 159 2.95 -50.90 -18.32
CA LYS A 159 2.16 -49.86 -18.99
C LYS A 159 0.77 -49.67 -18.36
N ASP A 160 0.47 -50.35 -17.25
CA ASP A 160 -0.85 -50.28 -16.61
C ASP A 160 -1.19 -48.85 -16.12
N ARG A 161 -0.18 -48.02 -15.89
CA ARG A 161 -0.31 -46.61 -15.48
C ARG A 161 -0.42 -45.59 -16.62
N LEU A 162 -0.40 -46.02 -17.89
CA LEU A 162 -0.56 -45.10 -19.00
C LEU A 162 -1.99 -44.56 -19.05
N PRO A 163 -2.20 -43.24 -19.22
CA PRO A 163 -3.54 -42.71 -19.40
C PRO A 163 -4.15 -43.23 -20.70
N SER A 164 -5.49 -43.29 -20.75
CA SER A 164 -6.18 -43.59 -21.99
C SER A 164 -5.88 -42.53 -23.05
N LYS A 165 -6.07 -42.88 -24.33
CA LYS A 165 -5.80 -41.95 -25.43
C LYS A 165 -6.67 -40.70 -25.32
N GLU A 166 -7.93 -40.88 -24.92
CA GLU A 166 -8.90 -39.81 -24.68
C GLU A 166 -8.47 -38.90 -23.52
N GLU A 167 -8.02 -39.47 -22.40
CA GLU A 167 -7.50 -38.72 -21.25
C GLU A 167 -6.28 -37.89 -21.64
N TYR A 168 -5.34 -38.49 -22.38
CA TYR A 168 -4.15 -37.81 -22.87
C TYR A 168 -4.52 -36.65 -23.80
N GLU A 169 -5.43 -36.83 -24.75
CA GLU A 169 -5.88 -35.77 -25.65
C GLU A 169 -6.52 -34.60 -24.88
N VAL A 170 -7.32 -34.89 -23.85
CA VAL A 170 -7.91 -33.86 -22.95
C VAL A 170 -6.81 -33.10 -22.20
N MET A 171 -5.78 -33.79 -21.69
CA MET A 171 -4.65 -33.15 -21.00
C MET A 171 -3.88 -32.21 -21.93
N VAL A 172 -3.61 -32.63 -23.17
CA VAL A 172 -2.93 -31.82 -24.19
C VAL A 172 -3.74 -30.56 -24.52
N VAL A 173 -5.03 -30.70 -24.83
CA VAL A 173 -5.91 -29.56 -25.17
C VAL A 173 -6.01 -28.57 -24.00
N THR A 174 -6.15 -29.07 -22.77
CA THR A 174 -6.24 -28.23 -21.57
C THR A 174 -4.97 -27.43 -21.34
N SER A 175 -3.80 -28.03 -21.61
CA SER A 175 -2.50 -27.38 -21.40
C SER A 175 -2.23 -26.19 -22.36
N ALA A 176 -2.83 -26.19 -23.55
CA ALA A 176 -2.69 -25.12 -24.54
C ALA A 176 -3.51 -23.86 -24.17
N ASN A 177 -4.54 -24.01 -23.33
CA ASN A 177 -5.44 -22.92 -22.92
C ASN A 177 -4.92 -22.17 -21.68
N VAL A 178 -3.74 -21.54 -21.78
CA VAL A 178 -3.21 -20.66 -20.73
C VAL A 178 -3.91 -19.30 -20.80
N LYS A 179 -5.17 -19.24 -20.34
CA LYS A 179 -5.86 -17.98 -20.09
C LYS A 179 -5.26 -17.32 -18.85
N ASN A 180 -5.25 -15.99 -18.81
CA ASN A 180 -5.06 -15.27 -17.56
C ASN A 180 -6.17 -15.70 -16.58
N LYS A 181 -5.81 -16.47 -15.55
CA LYS A 181 -6.75 -17.01 -14.55
C LYS A 181 -7.08 -16.02 -13.45
N PHE A 182 -6.44 -14.85 -13.42
CA PHE A 182 -6.68 -13.86 -12.38
C PHE A 182 -8.13 -13.39 -12.38
N SER A 183 -8.74 -13.30 -11.20
CA SER A 183 -10.10 -12.78 -11.02
C SER A 183 -10.22 -12.01 -9.71
N LEU A 184 -11.02 -10.94 -9.72
CA LEU A 184 -11.42 -10.22 -8.51
C LEU A 184 -12.53 -10.98 -7.79
N LEU A 185 -12.68 -10.77 -6.48
CA LEU A 185 -13.66 -11.51 -5.70
C LEU A 185 -15.12 -11.25 -6.17
N LYS A 186 -15.44 -10.03 -6.61
CA LYS A 186 -16.74 -9.68 -7.21
C LYS A 186 -17.12 -10.48 -8.46
N ASP A 187 -16.12 -10.97 -9.21
CA ASP A 187 -16.33 -11.65 -10.49
C ASP A 187 -16.39 -13.17 -10.34
N LEU A 188 -16.35 -13.66 -9.09
CA LEU A 188 -16.33 -15.09 -8.81
C LEU A 188 -17.68 -15.77 -9.05
N LYS A 189 -17.62 -16.94 -9.70
CA LYS A 189 -18.76 -17.78 -10.08
C LYS A 189 -18.52 -19.24 -9.66
N ASP A 190 -19.60 -19.97 -9.42
CA ASP A 190 -19.55 -21.39 -9.12
C ASP A 190 -18.91 -22.19 -10.27
N GLY A 191 -18.12 -23.20 -9.93
CA GLY A 191 -17.54 -24.16 -10.87
C GLY A 191 -16.25 -23.71 -11.59
N GLN A 192 -15.73 -22.51 -11.31
CA GLN A 192 -14.51 -22.01 -11.97
C GLN A 192 -13.24 -22.25 -11.16
N PHE A 193 -12.09 -22.17 -11.85
CA PHE A 193 -10.75 -22.14 -11.26
C PHE A 193 -10.08 -20.81 -11.58
N CYS A 194 -9.61 -20.10 -10.56
CA CYS A 194 -9.03 -18.78 -10.72
C CYS A 194 -7.79 -18.55 -9.84
N ASP A 195 -7.03 -17.52 -10.19
CA ASP A 195 -5.95 -16.98 -9.37
C ASP A 195 -6.44 -15.70 -8.67
N ILE A 196 -6.09 -15.51 -7.40
CA ILE A 196 -6.57 -14.39 -6.57
C ILE A 196 -5.38 -13.74 -5.86
N VAL A 197 -5.47 -12.42 -5.67
CA VAL A 197 -4.63 -11.66 -4.75
C VAL A 197 -5.56 -10.97 -3.76
N ALA A 198 -5.38 -11.26 -2.46
CA ALA A 198 -6.27 -10.78 -1.41
C ALA A 198 -5.55 -10.71 -0.06
N GLN A 199 -6.09 -9.94 0.87
CA GLN A 199 -5.61 -9.83 2.24
C GLN A 199 -6.29 -10.88 3.11
N VAL A 200 -5.54 -11.53 4.00
CA VAL A 200 -6.09 -12.38 5.05
C VAL A 200 -6.74 -11.49 6.11
N VAL A 201 -8.05 -11.64 6.34
CA VAL A 201 -8.82 -10.75 7.21
C VAL A 201 -9.16 -11.37 8.57
N ARG A 202 -8.82 -12.64 8.77
CA ARG A 202 -9.04 -13.37 10.02
C ARG A 202 -7.89 -14.34 10.25
N PRO A 203 -7.49 -14.60 11.52
CA PRO A 203 -6.56 -15.68 11.84
C PRO A 203 -7.00 -17.00 11.19
N PRO A 204 -6.05 -17.77 10.60
CA PRO A 204 -6.33 -19.11 10.13
C PRO A 204 -6.94 -19.98 11.22
N HIS A 205 -7.96 -20.76 10.88
CA HIS A 205 -8.56 -21.75 11.77
C HIS A 205 -8.12 -23.15 11.33
N ASP A 206 -7.39 -23.83 12.20
CA ASP A 206 -6.89 -25.18 11.98
C ASP A 206 -7.92 -26.22 12.47
N ALA A 207 -8.34 -27.09 11.55
CA ALA A 207 -9.25 -28.19 11.83
C ALA A 207 -8.55 -29.57 11.79
N GLY A 208 -7.21 -29.58 11.80
CA GLY A 208 -6.39 -30.79 11.74
C GLY A 208 -6.11 -31.22 10.31
N ASP A 209 -7.10 -31.80 9.61
CA ASP A 209 -6.96 -32.30 8.22
C ASP A 209 -6.93 -31.19 7.16
N LYS A 210 -7.32 -29.97 7.55
CA LYS A 210 -7.44 -28.80 6.70
C LYS A 210 -7.30 -27.53 7.54
N VAL A 211 -6.94 -26.44 6.87
CA VAL A 211 -6.93 -25.10 7.45
C VAL A 211 -7.91 -24.22 6.69
N THR A 212 -8.66 -23.38 7.39
CA THR A 212 -9.57 -22.40 6.77
C THR A 212 -9.07 -20.98 7.01
N ILE A 213 -9.11 -20.15 5.97
CA ILE A 213 -8.77 -18.72 6.04
C ILE A 213 -9.88 -17.88 5.45
N TRP A 214 -10.04 -16.66 5.94
CA TRP A 214 -10.92 -15.66 5.32
C TRP A 214 -10.08 -14.61 4.63
N ILE A 215 -10.42 -14.32 3.37
CA ILE A 215 -9.70 -13.33 2.56
C ILE A 215 -10.65 -12.26 2.01
N SER A 216 -10.08 -11.09 1.69
CA SER A 216 -10.78 -9.99 1.04
C SER A 216 -9.86 -9.22 0.10
N ASP A 217 -10.39 -8.87 -1.08
CA ASP A 217 -9.83 -7.83 -1.97
C ASP A 217 -10.68 -6.55 -1.93
N TYR A 218 -11.60 -6.47 -0.96
CA TYR A 218 -12.53 -5.37 -0.69
C TYR A 218 -13.61 -5.13 -1.77
N THR A 219 -13.75 -6.04 -2.75
CA THR A 219 -14.89 -6.04 -3.69
C THR A 219 -16.07 -6.85 -3.16
N GLU A 220 -17.27 -6.49 -3.59
CA GLU A 220 -18.52 -7.12 -3.12
C GLU A 220 -19.05 -8.14 -4.12
N ASN A 221 -19.39 -9.34 -3.64
CA ASN A 221 -20.01 -10.41 -4.43
C ASN A 221 -21.35 -10.84 -3.80
N PRO A 222 -22.49 -10.75 -4.50
CA PRO A 222 -23.79 -11.15 -3.98
C PRO A 222 -23.89 -12.60 -3.48
N ALA A 223 -23.02 -13.49 -3.96
CA ALA A 223 -23.01 -14.90 -3.57
C ALA A 223 -22.14 -15.21 -2.33
N PHE A 224 -21.55 -14.20 -1.69
CA PHE A 224 -20.80 -14.41 -0.44
C PHE A 224 -21.68 -14.24 0.79
N TYR A 225 -21.18 -14.77 1.91
CA TYR A 225 -21.75 -14.54 3.23
C TYR A 225 -21.76 -13.04 3.56
N LYS A 226 -22.87 -12.58 4.15
CA LYS A 226 -23.05 -11.16 4.51
C LYS A 226 -22.68 -10.93 5.97
N PHE A 227 -21.54 -10.30 6.20
CA PHE A 227 -21.13 -9.86 7.54
C PHE A 227 -21.84 -8.56 7.93
N SER A 228 -22.52 -8.56 9.08
CA SER A 228 -23.26 -7.38 9.55
C SER A 228 -22.44 -6.54 10.54
N ILE A 229 -22.67 -5.22 10.53
CA ILE A 229 -22.12 -4.32 11.54
C ILE A 229 -22.71 -4.68 12.92
N GLY A 230 -21.86 -5.04 13.87
CA GLY A 230 -22.20 -5.10 15.30
C GLY A 230 -23.09 -6.24 15.80
N MET A 231 -23.28 -7.36 15.07
CA MET A 231 -24.26 -8.38 15.50
C MET A 231 -23.91 -9.85 15.21
N ASP A 232 -22.66 -10.20 14.93
CA ASP A 232 -22.34 -11.56 14.45
C ASP A 232 -21.61 -12.46 15.46
N GLY A 233 -21.73 -12.19 16.76
CA GLY A 233 -21.26 -13.10 17.80
C GLY A 233 -22.11 -14.38 17.97
N SER A 234 -23.21 -14.52 17.22
CA SER A 234 -24.21 -15.59 17.41
C SER A 234 -24.26 -16.64 16.29
N SER A 235 -23.62 -16.39 15.14
CA SER A 235 -23.73 -17.27 13.95
C SER A 235 -22.52 -18.18 13.72
N PHE A 236 -21.43 -17.99 14.46
CA PHE A 236 -20.20 -18.76 14.28
C PHE A 236 -20.05 -19.77 15.41
N GLY A 237 -19.95 -21.06 15.05
CA GLY A 237 -20.02 -22.23 15.93
C GLY A 237 -19.47 -22.00 17.34
N ARG A 238 -20.38 -22.00 18.32
CA ARG A 238 -20.06 -22.15 19.74
C ARG A 238 -19.51 -23.57 19.92
N ASP A 239 -18.27 -23.65 20.38
CA ASP A 239 -17.72 -24.90 20.89
C ASP A 239 -18.24 -25.07 22.33
N GLY A 240 -19.09 -26.06 22.55
CA GLY A 240 -19.69 -26.37 23.86
C GLY A 240 -20.97 -25.59 24.21
N ASP A 241 -22.01 -26.33 24.59
CA ASP A 241 -23.32 -25.87 25.12
C ASP A 241 -24.27 -25.16 24.12
N PRO A 242 -25.16 -25.92 23.45
CA PRO A 242 -26.28 -25.43 22.64
C PRO A 242 -27.41 -24.70 23.38
N TYR A 243 -27.44 -24.71 24.72
CA TYR A 243 -28.56 -24.23 25.55
C TYR A 243 -28.21 -23.06 26.48
N GLY A 244 -26.98 -22.55 26.47
CA GLY A 244 -26.61 -21.28 27.11
C GLY A 244 -26.69 -21.28 28.63
N TYR A 245 -26.43 -22.41 29.28
CA TYR A 245 -26.45 -22.52 30.74
C TYR A 245 -25.17 -21.95 31.39
N THR A 246 -24.09 -21.76 30.63
CA THR A 246 -22.79 -21.27 31.16
C THR A 246 -22.56 -19.76 31.05
N ASP A 247 -23.49 -18.98 30.49
CA ASP A 247 -23.36 -17.51 30.30
C ASP A 247 -23.14 -16.75 31.62
N LYS A 248 -23.53 -17.31 32.77
CA LYS A 248 -23.35 -16.69 34.09
C LYS A 248 -21.97 -16.91 34.72
N PHE A 249 -21.12 -17.73 34.10
CA PHE A 249 -19.82 -18.13 34.66
C PHE A 249 -18.61 -17.74 33.80
N MET A 250 -18.82 -17.08 32.65
CA MET A 250 -17.71 -16.54 31.86
C MET A 250 -17.44 -15.09 32.24
N VAL A 251 -16.24 -14.84 32.74
CA VAL A 251 -15.65 -13.49 32.81
C VAL A 251 -15.65 -12.92 31.39
N GLU A 252 -16.09 -11.67 31.21
CA GLU A 252 -16.14 -10.97 29.92
C GLU A 252 -14.75 -10.92 29.25
N THR A 253 -14.36 -12.00 28.57
CA THR A 253 -13.36 -11.94 27.52
C THR A 253 -14.04 -11.31 26.31
N ALA A 254 -13.50 -10.16 25.90
CA ALA A 254 -13.95 -9.32 24.80
C ALA A 254 -14.69 -10.11 23.71
N SER A 255 -16.00 -9.84 23.57
CA SER A 255 -16.84 -10.47 22.55
C SER A 255 -16.15 -10.37 21.19
N SER A 256 -15.93 -11.52 20.53
CA SER A 256 -15.29 -11.66 19.22
C SER A 256 -15.98 -10.78 18.16
N GLN A 257 -15.47 -9.55 17.99
CA GLN A 257 -15.92 -8.66 16.92
C GLN A 257 -15.24 -9.07 15.60
N TRP A 258 -16.02 -9.16 14.53
CA TRP A 258 -15.54 -9.48 13.19
C TRP A 258 -14.45 -8.49 12.74
N PRO A 259 -13.20 -8.94 12.50
CA PRO A 259 -12.08 -8.04 12.18
C PRO A 259 -11.99 -7.68 10.68
N GLY A 260 -12.73 -8.38 9.81
CA GLY A 260 -12.71 -8.15 8.36
C GLY A 260 -13.74 -7.11 7.88
N PRO A 261 -13.77 -6.82 6.56
CA PRO A 261 -14.77 -5.94 5.99
C PRO A 261 -16.18 -6.52 6.07
N TYR A 262 -17.15 -5.64 6.33
CA TYR A 262 -18.57 -5.96 6.38
C TYR A 262 -19.21 -6.09 4.99
N GLY A 263 -20.43 -6.62 4.98
CA GLY A 263 -21.18 -6.95 3.77
C GLY A 263 -20.69 -8.25 3.16
N ARG A 264 -20.84 -8.37 1.84
CA ARG A 264 -20.49 -9.58 1.10
C ARG A 264 -19.12 -9.46 0.41
N ARG A 265 -18.09 -9.12 1.20
CA ARG A 265 -16.73 -8.79 0.71
C ARG A 265 -15.66 -9.83 1.02
N CYS A 266 -16.02 -10.87 1.78
CA CYS A 266 -15.05 -11.87 2.23
C CYS A 266 -15.39 -13.25 1.68
N LEU A 267 -14.35 -13.98 1.29
CA LEU A 267 -14.44 -15.37 0.82
C LEU A 267 -13.71 -16.27 1.83
N GLN A 268 -14.38 -17.34 2.27
CA GLN A 268 -13.71 -18.40 3.03
C GLN A 268 -12.99 -19.33 2.05
N ILE A 269 -11.73 -19.67 2.36
CA ILE A 269 -10.95 -20.65 1.63
C ILE A 269 -10.65 -21.83 2.55
N THR A 270 -10.92 -23.03 2.06
CA THR A 270 -10.51 -24.28 2.70
C THR A 270 -9.26 -24.82 2.01
N CYS A 271 -8.14 -24.80 2.73
CA CYS A 271 -6.84 -25.33 2.31
C CYS A 271 -6.70 -26.78 2.81
N TRP A 272 -6.50 -27.71 1.89
CA TRP A 272 -6.11 -29.09 2.18
C TRP A 272 -4.60 -29.25 2.06
N GLU A 273 -4.05 -30.37 2.53
CA GLU A 273 -2.65 -30.68 2.25
C GLU A 273 -2.35 -30.67 0.75
N PRO A 274 -1.17 -30.20 0.32
CA PRO A 274 -0.03 -29.73 1.13
C PRO A 274 -0.12 -28.27 1.60
N HIS A 275 -1.18 -27.54 1.19
CA HIS A 275 -1.33 -26.12 1.48
C HIS A 275 -1.65 -25.83 2.93
N ALA A 276 -2.36 -26.75 3.59
CA ALA A 276 -2.69 -26.65 5.01
C ALA A 276 -1.41 -26.56 5.85
N THR A 277 -0.43 -27.44 5.64
CA THR A 277 0.89 -27.37 6.31
C THR A 277 1.54 -26.01 6.11
N ILE A 278 1.50 -25.46 4.91
CA ILE A 278 2.11 -24.15 4.65
C ILE A 278 1.39 -23.06 5.42
N VAL A 279 0.06 -23.03 5.45
CA VAL A 279 -0.66 -22.03 6.27
C VAL A 279 -0.38 -22.21 7.77
N ARG A 280 -0.11 -23.44 8.24
CA ARG A 280 0.29 -23.69 9.65
C ARG A 280 1.73 -23.25 9.94
N GLU A 281 2.67 -23.57 9.06
CA GLU A 281 4.11 -23.36 9.26
C GLU A 281 4.59 -21.98 8.84
N SER A 282 3.94 -21.37 7.84
CA SER A 282 4.25 -20.01 7.40
C SER A 282 3.51 -18.98 8.25
N ILE A 283 4.15 -17.81 8.40
CA ILE A 283 3.65 -16.62 9.10
C ILE A 283 2.52 -15.95 8.26
N ILE A 284 1.53 -16.71 7.77
CA ILE A 284 0.33 -16.14 7.15
C ILE A 284 -0.58 -15.70 8.29
N GLU A 285 -0.27 -14.51 8.78
CA GLU A 285 -0.99 -13.84 9.86
C GLU A 285 -2.16 -13.00 9.31
N PRO A 286 -3.08 -12.56 10.18
CA PRO A 286 -4.02 -11.51 9.81
C PRO A 286 -3.30 -10.32 9.17
N LEU A 287 -3.94 -9.69 8.18
CA LEU A 287 -3.45 -8.56 7.41
C LEU A 287 -2.36 -8.88 6.38
N THR A 288 -1.81 -10.09 6.33
CA THR A 288 -0.88 -10.51 5.28
C THR A 288 -1.58 -10.56 3.92
N TRP A 289 -0.95 -10.00 2.89
CA TRP A 289 -1.38 -10.15 1.49
C TRP A 289 -0.91 -11.50 0.96
N VAL A 290 -1.79 -12.23 0.29
CA VAL A 290 -1.49 -13.55 -0.27
C VAL A 290 -1.84 -13.63 -1.75
N SER A 291 -1.01 -14.33 -2.51
CA SER A 291 -1.30 -14.77 -3.87
C SER A 291 -1.71 -16.23 -3.84
N ILE A 292 -2.91 -16.52 -4.37
CA ILE A 292 -3.49 -17.86 -4.42
C ILE A 292 -3.69 -18.25 -5.88
N LYS A 293 -3.22 -19.43 -6.26
CA LYS A 293 -3.28 -19.93 -7.64
C LYS A 293 -4.17 -21.15 -7.76
N ASN A 294 -4.90 -21.22 -8.87
CA ASN A 294 -5.77 -22.32 -9.24
C ASN A 294 -6.80 -22.68 -8.14
N LEU A 295 -7.33 -21.66 -7.46
CA LEU A 295 -8.37 -21.83 -6.45
C LEU A 295 -9.66 -22.30 -7.11
N GLN A 296 -10.23 -23.40 -6.62
CA GLN A 296 -11.54 -23.87 -7.06
C GLN A 296 -12.64 -23.09 -6.34
N ILE A 297 -13.53 -22.45 -7.09
CA ILE A 297 -14.70 -21.78 -6.53
C ILE A 297 -15.91 -22.72 -6.62
N LYS A 298 -16.54 -22.99 -5.48
CA LYS A 298 -17.74 -23.81 -5.39
C LYS A 298 -18.70 -23.30 -4.34
N MET A 299 -19.98 -23.63 -4.46
CA MET A 299 -20.91 -23.47 -3.34
C MET A 299 -20.41 -24.24 -2.10
N GLY A 300 -20.52 -23.59 -0.94
CA GLY A 300 -20.20 -24.15 0.37
C GLY A 300 -21.05 -25.37 0.71
N ARG A 301 -20.68 -26.10 1.77
CA ARG A 301 -21.38 -27.34 2.17
C ARG A 301 -22.87 -27.13 2.51
N ASN A 302 -23.24 -25.93 2.93
CA ASN A 302 -24.61 -25.51 3.21
C ASN A 302 -25.38 -25.05 1.96
N GLY A 303 -24.72 -24.99 0.79
CA GLY A 303 -25.31 -24.56 -0.47
C GLY A 303 -25.72 -23.09 -0.54
N SER A 304 -25.35 -22.26 0.44
CA SER A 304 -25.88 -20.89 0.56
C SER A 304 -24.93 -19.81 0.07
N ASN A 305 -23.62 -20.04 0.15
CA ASN A 305 -22.60 -19.05 -0.22
C ASN A 305 -21.47 -19.71 -1.01
N LEU A 306 -20.79 -18.95 -1.87
CA LEU A 306 -19.56 -19.41 -2.52
C LEU A 306 -18.41 -19.50 -1.50
N GLU A 307 -17.61 -20.54 -1.66
CA GLU A 307 -16.38 -20.80 -0.93
C GLU A 307 -15.25 -21.17 -1.91
N GLY A 308 -14.01 -20.93 -1.48
CA GLY A 308 -12.82 -21.36 -2.18
C GLY A 308 -12.28 -22.68 -1.62
N TYR A 309 -11.78 -23.53 -2.50
CA TYR A 309 -11.15 -24.80 -2.13
C TYR A 309 -9.79 -24.89 -2.79
N LEU A 310 -8.75 -24.95 -1.96
CA LEU A 310 -7.39 -25.16 -2.39
C LEU A 310 -7.01 -26.60 -2.03
N ARG A 311 -7.01 -27.45 -3.06
CA ARG A 311 -6.74 -28.88 -2.95
C ARG A 311 -5.44 -29.20 -3.66
N GLU A 312 -4.78 -30.27 -3.21
CA GLU A 312 -3.69 -30.87 -3.96
C GLU A 312 -4.09 -31.10 -5.41
N ASP A 313 -3.23 -30.63 -6.32
CA ASP A 313 -3.37 -30.90 -7.74
C ASP A 313 -2.79 -32.29 -8.02
N ARG A 314 -3.65 -33.31 -7.84
CA ARG A 314 -3.34 -34.74 -8.01
C ARG A 314 -2.83 -35.11 -9.42
N GLY A 315 -3.00 -34.21 -10.40
CA GLY A 315 -2.46 -34.36 -11.76
C GLY A 315 -1.18 -33.56 -12.02
N SER A 316 -0.63 -32.89 -11.02
CA SER A 316 0.53 -32.00 -11.16
C SER A 316 1.85 -32.59 -10.68
N PHE A 317 2.92 -31.98 -11.17
CA PHE A 317 4.30 -32.38 -10.92
C PHE A 317 4.73 -31.96 -9.52
N GLY A 318 4.80 -32.94 -8.60
CA GLY A 318 5.20 -32.73 -7.22
C GLY A 318 4.24 -31.87 -6.41
N THR A 319 4.58 -31.66 -5.14
CA THR A 319 3.85 -30.83 -4.18
C THR A 319 3.79 -29.36 -4.65
N ARG A 320 2.82 -29.01 -5.49
CA ARG A 320 2.63 -27.63 -5.92
C ARG A 320 1.95 -26.83 -4.83
N VAL A 321 2.62 -25.79 -4.37
CA VAL A 321 2.07 -24.83 -3.41
C VAL A 321 1.28 -23.76 -4.14
N GLY A 322 -0.02 -23.69 -3.87
CA GLY A 322 -0.96 -22.76 -4.49
C GLY A 322 -1.21 -21.49 -3.67
N ILE A 323 -0.54 -21.28 -2.54
CA ILE A 323 -0.68 -20.10 -1.69
C ILE A 323 0.69 -19.57 -1.27
N GLN A 324 0.89 -18.26 -1.38
CA GLN A 324 2.15 -17.61 -1.02
C GLN A 324 1.89 -16.21 -0.45
N ALA A 325 2.61 -15.83 0.60
CA ALA A 325 2.61 -14.46 1.10
C ALA A 325 3.31 -13.51 0.11
N ILE A 326 2.77 -12.31 -0.04
CA ILE A 326 3.34 -11.23 -0.83
C ILE A 326 4.23 -10.41 0.10
N ASP A 327 5.49 -10.19 -0.30
CA ASP A 327 6.43 -9.38 0.47
C ASP A 327 6.02 -7.90 0.41
N SER A 328 5.75 -7.32 1.59
CA SER A 328 5.35 -5.93 1.81
C SER A 328 6.49 -5.10 2.40
N SER A 329 7.71 -5.25 1.87
CA SER A 329 8.85 -4.41 2.23
C SER A 329 8.76 -3.04 1.55
N ALA A 330 8.87 -1.97 2.34
CA ALA A 330 8.70 -0.58 1.91
C ALA A 330 9.70 -0.11 0.84
N ASP A 331 10.79 -0.86 0.62
CA ASP A 331 11.82 -0.59 -0.39
C ASP A 331 11.67 -1.43 -1.66
N SER A 332 10.61 -2.24 -1.77
CA SER A 332 10.40 -3.10 -2.93
C SER A 332 9.77 -2.31 -4.07
N GLU A 333 10.60 -1.90 -5.05
CA GLU A 333 10.13 -1.52 -6.39
C GLU A 333 9.25 -2.62 -7.07
N ASN A 334 9.14 -3.79 -6.45
CA ASN A 334 8.44 -4.99 -6.94
C ASN A 334 7.21 -5.41 -6.11
N PHE A 335 6.58 -4.54 -5.31
CA PHE A 335 5.30 -4.89 -4.68
C PHE A 335 4.23 -5.19 -5.75
N ASP A 336 3.53 -6.33 -5.63
CA ASP A 336 2.62 -6.86 -6.67
C ASP A 336 1.58 -5.80 -7.06
N PRO A 337 1.48 -5.40 -8.36
CA PRO A 337 0.51 -4.39 -8.80
C PRO A 337 -0.93 -4.70 -8.41
N ARG A 338 -1.31 -5.98 -8.38
CA ARG A 338 -2.66 -6.43 -8.02
C ARG A 338 -2.92 -6.25 -6.53
N ALA A 339 -1.88 -6.43 -5.70
CA ALA A 339 -1.95 -6.12 -4.28
C ALA A 339 -2.06 -4.61 -4.06
N LYS A 340 -1.37 -3.76 -4.85
CA LYS A 340 -1.52 -2.29 -4.75
C LYS A 340 -2.95 -1.85 -5.03
N GLU A 341 -3.53 -2.36 -6.12
CA GLU A 341 -4.92 -2.06 -6.47
C GLU A 341 -5.90 -2.55 -5.40
N ALA A 342 -5.64 -3.69 -4.78
CA ALA A 342 -6.44 -4.19 -3.66
C ALA A 342 -6.28 -3.33 -2.39
N LEU A 343 -5.07 -2.83 -2.12
CA LEU A 343 -4.80 -1.92 -1.01
C LEU A 343 -5.46 -0.54 -1.22
N GLN A 344 -5.52 -0.04 -2.44
CA GLN A 344 -6.28 1.17 -2.78
C GLN A 344 -7.78 0.99 -2.51
N ARG A 345 -8.35 -0.17 -2.89
CA ARG A 345 -9.75 -0.51 -2.59
C ARG A 345 -10.01 -0.62 -1.09
N LYS A 346 -9.07 -1.17 -0.32
CA LYS A 346 -9.10 -1.16 1.15
C LYS A 346 -9.21 0.26 1.69
N ARG A 347 -8.31 1.16 1.25
CA ARG A 347 -8.30 2.57 1.68
C ARG A 347 -9.64 3.26 1.45
N GLU A 348 -10.23 3.06 0.27
CA GLU A 348 -11.54 3.61 -0.04
C GLU A 348 -12.64 3.03 0.85
N TYR A 349 -12.62 1.71 1.07
CA TYR A 349 -13.55 1.04 1.96
C TYR A 349 -13.47 1.58 3.39
N ASP A 350 -12.27 1.70 3.95
CA ASP A 350 -12.09 2.17 5.33
C ASP A 350 -12.52 3.63 5.49
N ARG A 351 -12.29 4.48 4.48
CA ARG A 351 -12.81 5.85 4.44
C ARG A 351 -14.33 5.89 4.51
N LEU A 352 -15.00 5.09 3.67
CA LEU A 352 -16.47 5.02 3.64
C LEU A 352 -17.02 4.44 4.95
N ARG A 353 -16.40 3.38 5.47
CA ARG A 353 -16.77 2.74 6.73
C ARG A 353 -16.68 3.71 7.90
N LYS A 354 -15.60 4.50 7.99
CA LYS A 354 -15.43 5.53 9.03
C LYS A 354 -16.55 6.57 8.96
N GLY A 355 -16.97 6.98 7.77
CA GLY A 355 -18.13 7.86 7.57
C GLY A 355 -19.43 7.25 8.09
N GLN A 356 -19.74 6.01 7.68
CA GLN A 356 -20.95 5.29 8.11
C GLN A 356 -21.00 5.07 9.63
N ILE A 357 -19.86 4.72 10.25
CA ILE A 357 -19.80 4.55 11.72
C ILE A 357 -20.09 5.87 12.43
N LYS A 358 -19.56 7.00 11.94
CA LYS A 358 -19.86 8.33 12.48
C LYS A 358 -21.36 8.64 12.39
N GLU A 359 -21.98 8.42 11.23
CA GLU A 359 -23.42 8.62 11.04
C GLU A 359 -24.27 7.73 11.99
N ILE A 360 -23.90 6.47 12.16
CA ILE A 360 -24.59 5.54 13.09
C ILE A 360 -24.43 6.01 14.54
N LYS A 361 -23.23 6.43 14.95
CA LYS A 361 -22.97 7.00 16.29
C LYS A 361 -23.77 8.28 16.52
N GLU A 362 -23.86 9.16 15.52
CA GLU A 362 -24.65 10.39 15.60
C GLU A 362 -26.16 10.10 15.69
N ALA A 363 -26.66 9.16 14.88
CA ALA A 363 -28.05 8.72 14.91
C ALA A 363 -28.43 8.06 16.24
N SER A 364 -27.54 7.25 16.83
CA SER A 364 -27.77 6.62 18.13
C SER A 364 -27.78 7.65 19.28
N LYS A 365 -26.87 8.63 19.26
CA LYS A 365 -26.89 9.79 20.19
C LYS A 365 -28.18 10.61 20.04
N ALA A 366 -28.66 10.82 18.81
CA ALA A 366 -29.93 11.50 18.55
C ALA A 366 -31.14 10.69 19.04
N GLY A 367 -31.10 9.37 18.93
CA GLY A 367 -32.15 8.45 19.41
C GLY A 367 -32.24 8.37 20.94
N GLN A 368 -31.10 8.34 21.65
CA GLN A 368 -31.07 8.37 23.11
C GLN A 368 -31.66 9.67 23.69
N LYS A 369 -31.43 10.81 23.03
CA LYS A 369 -32.08 12.08 23.41
C LYS A 369 -33.60 12.05 23.28
N ARG A 370 -34.16 11.25 22.35
CA ARG A 370 -35.62 11.08 22.20
C ARG A 370 -36.21 10.13 23.25
N LYS A 371 -35.43 9.16 23.75
CA LYS A 371 -35.86 8.21 24.78
C LYS A 371 -35.86 8.80 26.18
N ASN A 372 -34.94 9.73 26.48
CA ASN A 372 -34.90 10.48 27.74
C ASN A 372 -35.96 11.61 27.83
N GLY A 373 -36.80 11.80 26.80
CA GLY A 373 -37.87 12.79 26.78
C GLY A 373 -39.26 12.24 27.12
N VAL A 374 -39.40 10.95 27.44
CA VAL A 374 -40.70 10.30 27.69
C VAL A 374 -41.04 10.17 29.18
N ASP A 375 -40.07 10.33 30.08
CA ASP A 375 -40.30 10.47 31.52
C ASP A 375 -39.93 11.86 32.00
N ASN A 376 -40.82 12.82 31.77
CA ASN A 376 -41.11 13.91 32.70
C ASN A 376 -42.33 14.67 32.20
N ASN A 377 -43.45 14.35 32.83
CA ASN A 377 -44.69 15.09 32.73
C ASN A 377 -44.48 16.44 33.44
N THR A 378 -44.06 17.47 32.70
CA THR A 378 -44.12 18.86 33.16
C THR A 378 -44.45 19.78 32.00
N GLU A 379 -45.66 20.33 32.10
CA GLU A 379 -46.25 21.47 31.40
C GLU A 379 -45.31 22.32 30.54
N GLN A 380 -45.53 22.28 29.22
CA GLN A 380 -45.07 23.33 28.32
C GLN A 380 -45.85 24.63 28.61
N LYS A 381 -45.24 25.54 29.38
CA LYS A 381 -45.65 26.94 29.44
C LYS A 381 -45.31 27.63 28.12
N LYS A 382 -46.35 28.06 27.40
CA LYS A 382 -46.26 28.98 26.26
C LYS A 382 -45.56 30.28 26.70
N GLU A 383 -44.46 30.62 26.05
CA GLU A 383 -43.81 31.92 26.22
C GLU A 383 -44.61 33.03 25.52
N ASN A 384 -44.74 34.15 26.24
CA ASN A 384 -45.59 35.28 25.89
C ASN A 384 -45.06 36.11 24.71
N ALA A 385 -45.97 36.53 23.84
CA ALA A 385 -45.75 37.34 22.62
C ALA A 385 -45.22 38.79 22.84
N LYS A 386 -44.61 39.10 24.00
CA LYS A 386 -44.07 40.43 24.33
C LYS A 386 -42.54 40.53 24.26
N THR A 387 -41.79 39.42 24.33
CA THR A 387 -40.32 39.40 24.21
C THR A 387 -39.81 39.47 22.76
N ARG A 388 -40.58 38.95 21.79
CA ARG A 388 -40.31 39.07 20.34
C ARG A 388 -40.39 40.52 19.79
N ARG A 389 -40.99 41.46 20.52
CA ARG A 389 -41.20 42.85 20.06
C ARG A 389 -40.13 43.83 20.58
N THR A 390 -39.36 43.43 21.58
CA THR A 390 -38.29 44.24 22.21
C THR A 390 -36.90 44.00 21.59
N GLU A 391 -36.64 42.84 21.00
CA GLU A 391 -35.37 42.58 20.29
C GLU A 391 -35.33 43.20 18.89
N LYS A 392 -36.47 43.20 18.17
CA LYS A 392 -36.63 43.90 16.88
C LYS A 392 -36.53 45.42 16.95
N ARG A 393 -36.53 46.02 18.16
CA ARG A 393 -36.33 47.47 18.37
C ARG A 393 -34.91 47.84 18.81
N LYS A 394 -34.05 46.87 19.14
CA LYS A 394 -32.63 47.12 19.45
C LYS A 394 -31.70 46.96 18.25
N ILE A 395 -32.14 46.25 17.21
CA ILE A 395 -31.40 46.10 15.94
C ILE A 395 -31.54 47.35 15.04
N ASN A 396 -32.69 48.01 15.06
CA ASN A 396 -32.94 49.21 14.23
C ASN A 396 -32.28 50.51 14.72
N ASN A 397 -31.70 50.54 15.92
CA ASN A 397 -31.04 51.74 16.48
C ASN A 397 -29.50 51.71 16.41
N LYS A 398 -28.90 50.62 15.90
CA LYS A 398 -27.44 50.55 15.65
C LYS A 398 -27.04 50.83 14.18
N ASN A 399 -28.00 50.89 13.25
CA ASN A 399 -27.76 51.19 11.83
C ASN A 399 -27.98 52.66 11.44
N LYS A 400 -27.78 53.61 12.37
CA LYS A 400 -28.01 55.04 12.09
C LYS A 400 -26.84 55.98 12.38
N ASN A 401 -25.62 55.46 12.51
CA ASN A 401 -24.40 56.29 12.58
C ASN A 401 -23.20 55.56 11.95
N LYS A 402 -23.08 55.67 10.62
CA LYS A 402 -21.83 55.82 9.85
C LYS A 402 -22.13 55.80 8.35
N ASN A 403 -22.88 56.81 7.90
CA ASN A 403 -22.79 57.32 6.53
C ASN A 403 -22.13 58.70 6.64
N ASN A 404 -20.86 58.79 6.25
CA ASN A 404 -20.21 59.94 5.62
C ASN A 404 -18.70 59.77 5.65
N LYS A 405 -18.17 59.20 4.57
CA LYS A 405 -17.01 59.68 3.79
C LYS A 405 -16.65 58.59 2.78
N GLN A 406 -17.39 58.60 1.68
CA GLN A 406 -16.91 58.14 0.39
C GLN A 406 -16.29 59.37 -0.27
N ASP A 407 -15.04 59.27 -0.72
CA ASP A 407 -14.66 59.56 -2.11
C ASP A 407 -13.14 59.63 -2.28
N GLN A 408 -12.69 59.04 -3.40
CA GLN A 408 -11.36 59.03 -4.05
C GLN A 408 -10.36 58.03 -3.42
N ILE A 409 -9.76 57.10 -4.15
CA ILE A 409 -9.10 57.21 -5.46
C ILE A 409 -9.20 55.86 -6.21
N ASP A 410 -9.60 55.91 -7.48
CA ASP A 410 -9.25 54.95 -8.54
C ASP A 410 -7.95 55.42 -9.21
N ASP A 411 -7.22 54.46 -9.77
CA ASP A 411 -6.07 54.58 -10.69
C ASP A 411 -4.76 55.16 -10.17
N GLN A 412 -3.83 54.26 -9.80
CA GLN A 412 -2.41 54.22 -10.21
C GLN A 412 -1.66 53.20 -9.34
N VAL A 413 -1.33 52.03 -9.89
CA VAL A 413 -0.22 51.21 -9.37
C VAL A 413 0.85 51.18 -10.45
N GLU A 414 1.60 52.27 -10.52
CA GLU A 414 2.96 52.21 -11.05
C GLU A 414 3.86 51.53 -10.01
N GLN A 415 4.71 50.66 -10.50
CA GLN A 415 5.65 49.83 -9.75
C GLN A 415 6.71 50.69 -9.05
N ASP A 416 6.56 50.92 -7.74
CA ASP A 416 7.70 51.21 -6.87
C ASP A 416 8.18 49.91 -6.22
N THR A 417 8.88 49.08 -7.00
CA THR A 417 9.59 47.92 -6.47
C THR A 417 10.76 48.43 -5.63
N ILE A 418 10.60 48.48 -4.30
CA ILE A 418 11.70 48.82 -3.40
C ILE A 418 12.73 47.69 -3.48
N HIS A 419 13.86 47.97 -4.13
CA HIS A 419 14.93 47.00 -4.32
C HIS A 419 15.64 46.74 -2.98
N VAL A 420 15.48 45.52 -2.43
CA VAL A 420 16.24 45.08 -1.26
C VAL A 420 17.68 44.82 -1.69
N ALA A 421 18.60 45.72 -1.38
CA ALA A 421 19.99 45.66 -1.86
C ALA A 421 20.83 44.53 -1.21
N ASP A 422 20.41 43.99 -0.06
CA ASP A 422 21.15 43.00 0.73
C ASP A 422 20.30 41.74 1.00
N LEU A 423 19.96 41.02 -0.06
CA LEU A 423 19.36 39.69 0.07
C LEU A 423 20.44 38.63 0.27
N ASN A 424 20.15 37.65 1.12
CA ASN A 424 20.97 36.48 1.36
C ASN A 424 21.04 35.63 0.10
N THR A 425 22.20 35.65 -0.55
CA THR A 425 22.47 34.92 -1.80
C THR A 425 22.48 33.40 -1.64
N ASN A 426 22.59 32.91 -0.40
CA ASN A 426 22.57 31.49 -0.09
C ASN A 426 21.13 30.93 -0.02
N VAL A 427 20.10 31.77 -0.14
CA VAL A 427 18.71 31.30 -0.16
C VAL A 427 18.10 31.67 -1.50
N LYS A 428 17.58 30.67 -2.19
CA LYS A 428 16.91 30.79 -3.47
C LYS A 428 15.46 30.40 -3.31
N CYS A 429 14.59 31.02 -4.09
CA CYS A 429 13.21 30.58 -4.21
C CYS A 429 12.88 30.27 -5.67
N GLU A 430 11.80 29.54 -5.90
CA GLU A 430 11.14 29.45 -7.19
C GLU A 430 10.60 30.84 -7.57
N ASN A 431 10.36 31.07 -8.87
CA ASN A 431 9.74 32.32 -9.34
C ASN A 431 10.51 33.61 -8.96
N GLN A 432 11.85 33.58 -8.92
CA GLN A 432 12.68 34.76 -8.64
C GLN A 432 12.46 35.92 -9.63
N ASP A 433 11.94 35.62 -10.81
CA ASP A 433 11.55 36.56 -11.87
C ASP A 433 10.26 37.33 -11.54
N LYS A 434 9.43 36.86 -10.60
CA LYS A 434 8.17 37.52 -10.22
C LYS A 434 8.41 38.64 -9.21
N PRO A 435 7.63 39.74 -9.21
CA PRO A 435 7.78 40.80 -8.21
C PRO A 435 7.44 40.27 -6.79
N PRO A 436 8.15 40.73 -5.74
CA PRO A 436 7.82 40.37 -4.36
C PRO A 436 6.57 41.12 -3.87
N SER A 437 5.70 40.41 -3.16
CA SER A 437 4.57 40.94 -2.40
C SER A 437 4.95 41.29 -0.96
N LEU A 438 4.30 42.30 -0.40
CA LEU A 438 4.40 42.62 1.03
C LEU A 438 3.53 41.68 1.87
N ILE A 439 3.89 41.44 3.12
CA ILE A 439 3.07 40.63 4.03
C ILE A 439 1.69 41.26 4.24
N SER A 440 1.58 42.59 4.21
CA SER A 440 0.31 43.32 4.26
C SER A 440 -0.63 42.95 3.10
N GLU A 441 -0.10 42.71 1.90
CA GLU A 441 -0.85 42.26 0.73
C GLU A 441 -1.28 40.80 0.87
N ILE A 442 -0.39 39.94 1.37
CA ILE A 442 -0.68 38.52 1.63
C ILE A 442 -1.81 38.37 2.66
N LYS A 443 -1.81 39.22 3.69
CA LYS A 443 -2.84 39.26 4.74
C LYS A 443 -4.12 39.97 4.32
N ALA A 444 -4.13 40.68 3.19
CA ALA A 444 -5.28 41.46 2.76
C ALA A 444 -6.52 40.58 2.60
N LEU A 445 -7.67 41.13 2.98
CA LEU A 445 -8.95 40.44 2.87
C LEU A 445 -9.47 40.56 1.44
N VAL A 446 -9.63 39.43 0.76
CA VAL A 446 -10.20 39.42 -0.59
C VAL A 446 -11.72 39.42 -0.51
N ARG A 447 -12.33 40.37 -1.22
CA ARG A 447 -13.79 40.48 -1.36
C ARG A 447 -14.16 40.12 -2.79
N GLN A 448 -15.09 39.19 -2.94
CA GLN A 448 -15.65 38.81 -4.23
C GLN A 448 -17.04 39.42 -4.39
N GLU A 449 -17.28 40.06 -5.53
CA GLU A 449 -18.61 40.48 -5.93
C GLU A 449 -19.37 39.27 -6.48
N THR A 450 -20.54 38.99 -5.92
CA THR A 450 -21.44 37.93 -6.38
C THR A 450 -22.88 38.43 -6.37
N THR A 451 -23.78 37.73 -7.04
CA THR A 451 -25.21 38.07 -7.06
C THR A 451 -25.99 37.07 -6.24
N ILE A 452 -26.69 37.53 -5.20
CA ILE A 452 -27.63 36.74 -4.41
C ILE A 452 -29.01 37.36 -4.61
N ASP A 453 -29.98 36.58 -5.07
CA ASP A 453 -31.36 37.02 -5.34
C ASP A 453 -31.47 38.27 -6.24
N GLY A 454 -30.57 38.39 -7.24
CA GLY A 454 -30.56 39.52 -8.18
C GLY A 454 -29.92 40.80 -7.64
N GLN A 455 -29.35 40.80 -6.43
CA GLN A 455 -28.61 41.93 -5.86
C GLN A 455 -27.11 41.64 -5.81
N SER A 456 -26.29 42.63 -6.20
CA SER A 456 -24.83 42.54 -6.08
C SER A 456 -24.42 42.65 -4.62
N VAL A 457 -23.74 41.62 -4.11
CA VAL A 457 -23.25 41.50 -2.74
C VAL A 457 -21.74 41.27 -2.75
N LYS A 458 -21.01 41.98 -1.89
CA LYS A 458 -19.58 41.79 -1.65
C LYS A 458 -19.40 40.77 -0.53
N VAL A 459 -18.99 39.56 -0.88
CA VAL A 459 -18.71 38.47 0.07
C VAL A 459 -17.22 38.47 0.38
N SER A 460 -16.88 38.42 1.65
CA SER A 460 -15.49 38.25 2.09
C SER A 460 -15.12 36.77 2.02
N LEU A 461 -14.04 36.45 1.33
CA LEU A 461 -13.53 35.09 1.29
C LEU A 461 -12.59 34.84 2.48
N PRO A 462 -12.71 33.71 3.20
CA PRO A 462 -11.82 33.39 4.31
C PRO A 462 -10.37 33.20 3.82
N PHE A 463 -10.17 32.68 2.60
CA PHE A 463 -8.89 32.51 1.92
C PHE A 463 -9.12 32.38 0.39
N VAL A 464 -8.06 32.48 -0.41
CA VAL A 464 -8.11 32.47 -1.88
C VAL A 464 -7.12 31.51 -2.57
N ASN A 465 -6.38 30.71 -1.80
CA ASN A 465 -5.43 29.71 -2.33
C ASN A 465 -4.39 30.28 -3.31
N LEU A 466 -3.82 31.45 -2.99
CA LEU A 466 -2.82 32.11 -3.81
C LEU A 466 -1.39 31.79 -3.37
N ASN A 467 -0.47 31.83 -4.34
CA ASN A 467 0.97 31.72 -4.15
C ASN A 467 1.61 33.10 -4.30
N TYR A 468 2.50 33.45 -3.39
CA TYR A 468 3.17 34.75 -3.32
C TYR A 468 4.68 34.55 -3.30
N ARG A 469 5.41 35.48 -3.91
CA ARG A 469 6.85 35.66 -3.65
C ARG A 469 6.99 36.78 -2.62
N ALA A 470 7.84 36.65 -1.61
CA ALA A 470 8.11 37.72 -0.65
C ALA A 470 9.59 37.81 -0.31
N ASN A 471 10.06 39.02 0.01
CA ASN A 471 11.39 39.26 0.56
C ASN A 471 11.26 39.53 2.05
N VAL A 472 11.72 38.59 2.87
CA VAL A 472 11.41 38.55 4.31
C VAL A 472 12.64 38.26 5.15
N ARG A 473 12.53 38.41 6.47
CA ARG A 473 13.48 37.90 7.46
C ARG A 473 12.74 36.96 8.42
N VAL A 474 13.40 35.92 8.91
CA VAL A 474 12.86 35.14 10.02
C VAL A 474 13.09 35.91 11.32
N VAL A 475 12.03 36.14 12.08
CA VAL A 475 12.08 36.85 13.38
C VAL A 475 11.72 35.95 14.56
N ASP A 476 11.06 34.82 14.31
CA ASP A 476 10.81 33.77 15.30
C ASP A 476 10.59 32.41 14.61
N PHE A 477 10.60 31.32 15.37
CA PHE A 477 10.33 29.96 14.89
C PHE A 477 9.62 29.10 15.94
N ALA A 478 8.86 28.09 15.55
CA ALA A 478 8.22 27.16 16.48
C ALA A 478 8.28 25.72 15.95
N PRO A 479 8.52 24.69 16.78
CA PRO A 479 8.74 24.72 18.24
C PRO A 479 10.04 25.43 18.63
N SER A 480 10.26 25.69 19.92
CA SER A 480 11.44 26.46 20.36
C SER A 480 12.73 25.63 20.40
N ASP A 481 12.61 24.32 20.39
CA ASP A 481 13.73 23.38 20.38
C ASP A 481 13.84 22.76 18.98
N LEU A 482 15.02 22.87 18.36
CA LEU A 482 15.28 22.31 17.03
C LEU A 482 15.15 20.79 17.02
N THR A 483 15.35 20.11 18.14
CA THR A 483 15.17 18.65 18.22
C THR A 483 13.72 18.21 18.04
N GLU A 484 12.77 19.16 18.07
CA GLU A 484 11.34 18.95 17.85
C GLU A 484 10.87 19.37 16.45
N PHE A 485 11.79 19.78 15.57
CA PHE A 485 11.45 20.12 14.18
C PHE A 485 11.06 18.88 13.36
N ALA A 486 11.49 17.71 13.78
CA ALA A 486 11.16 16.44 13.16
C ALA A 486 10.35 15.57 14.14
N TYR A 487 9.34 14.87 13.62
CA TYR A 487 8.50 13.96 14.39
C TYR A 487 8.45 12.57 13.73
N PRO A 488 8.29 11.50 14.52
CA PRO A 488 8.15 10.16 13.96
C PRO A 488 6.81 10.05 13.22
N LYS A 489 6.86 9.60 11.96
CA LYS A 489 5.66 9.27 11.19
C LYS A 489 5.08 7.97 11.75
N LYS A 490 3.78 7.97 12.04
CA LYS A 490 3.09 6.71 12.35
C LYS A 490 3.10 5.86 11.08
N LYS A 491 3.65 4.65 11.16
CA LYS A 491 3.59 3.69 10.05
C LYS A 491 2.14 3.53 9.62
N SER A 492 1.84 3.85 8.37
CA SER A 492 0.52 3.66 7.79
C SER A 492 0.52 2.35 7.03
N GLU A 493 -0.56 1.58 7.13
CA GLU A 493 -0.74 0.40 6.28
C GLU A 493 -0.88 0.75 4.79
N TYR A 494 -0.98 2.05 4.46
CA TYR A 494 -1.05 2.57 3.11
C TYR A 494 0.25 3.24 2.65
N ASP A 495 1.36 3.13 3.40
CA ASP A 495 2.67 3.70 3.02
C ASP A 495 3.14 3.18 1.65
N ASP A 496 2.72 1.98 1.23
CA ASP A 496 3.02 1.39 -0.09
C ASP A 496 2.27 2.09 -1.26
N LEU A 497 1.38 3.04 -0.98
CA LEU A 497 0.71 3.85 -1.98
C LEU A 497 1.51 5.15 -2.21
N SER A 498 2.08 5.31 -3.40
CA SER A 498 2.90 6.47 -3.80
C SER A 498 2.20 7.84 -3.75
N ASP A 499 0.90 7.86 -3.46
CA ASP A 499 0.04 9.04 -3.39
C ASP A 499 -0.17 9.53 -1.93
N ASP A 500 0.56 8.96 -0.96
CA ASP A 500 0.50 9.41 0.45
C ASP A 500 1.15 10.80 0.67
N GLY A 501 1.75 11.39 -0.36
CA GLY A 501 2.46 12.67 -0.29
C GLY A 501 1.63 13.95 -0.51
N GLY A 502 0.29 13.88 -0.65
CA GLY A 502 -0.47 15.04 -1.16
C GLY A 502 -1.74 15.44 -0.42
N GLU A 503 -2.52 14.51 0.13
CA GLU A 503 -3.89 14.81 0.59
C GLU A 503 -4.23 14.32 2.01
N SER A 504 -3.25 13.89 2.80
CA SER A 504 -3.45 13.72 4.24
C SER A 504 -3.35 15.09 4.93
N VAL A 505 -4.27 15.99 4.58
CA VAL A 505 -4.74 16.95 5.60
C VAL A 505 -5.29 16.10 6.71
N SER A 506 -4.49 15.97 7.77
CA SER A 506 -4.93 15.49 9.06
C SER A 506 -6.27 16.18 9.36
N ASP A 507 -7.39 15.47 9.17
CA ASP A 507 -8.69 15.81 9.74
C ASP A 507 -8.55 15.57 11.26
N SER A 508 -7.66 16.35 11.88
CA SER A 508 -7.56 16.56 13.30
C SER A 508 -8.73 17.47 13.68
N GLY A 509 -9.92 16.92 13.53
CA GLY A 509 -11.20 17.58 13.73
C GLY A 509 -12.28 16.62 14.21
N SER A 510 -11.90 15.48 14.80
CA SER A 510 -12.80 14.66 15.61
C SER A 510 -12.07 14.23 16.87
N GLU A 511 -12.05 15.11 17.86
CA GLU A 511 -12.04 14.72 19.26
C GLU A 511 -13.37 14.03 19.55
N GLU A 512 -13.39 12.71 19.40
CA GLU A 512 -14.02 11.85 20.39
C GLU A 512 -13.00 10.76 20.67
N GLU A 513 -12.49 10.81 21.89
CA GLU A 513 -11.60 9.85 22.54
C GLU A 513 -12.09 8.41 22.27
N ASP A 514 -11.31 7.63 21.53
CA ASP A 514 -11.14 6.23 21.91
C ASP A 514 -9.91 6.24 22.82
N GLU A 515 -10.19 6.35 24.13
CA GLU A 515 -9.26 6.00 25.19
C GLU A 515 -8.88 4.52 25.03
N GLU A 516 -7.92 4.22 24.17
CA GLU A 516 -7.01 3.12 24.41
C GLU A 516 -5.66 3.76 24.66
N SER A 517 -5.37 3.98 25.94
CA SER A 517 -4.13 4.53 26.45
C SER A 517 -2.97 3.58 26.16
N GLY A 518 -2.53 3.52 24.91
CA GLY A 518 -1.15 3.18 24.60
C GLY A 518 -0.31 4.38 25.02
N GLN A 519 0.19 4.38 26.25
CA GLN A 519 1.36 5.20 26.59
C GLN A 519 2.33 5.10 25.43
N ALA A 520 2.76 6.22 24.86
CA ALA A 520 3.88 6.23 23.92
C ALA A 520 5.09 5.71 24.69
N THR A 521 5.30 4.39 24.64
CA THR A 521 6.45 3.76 25.26
C THR A 521 7.69 4.22 24.50
N LEU A 522 8.82 4.22 25.19
CA LEU A 522 10.13 4.57 24.64
C LEU A 522 10.45 3.78 23.36
N ASP A 523 9.83 2.60 23.19
CA ASP A 523 10.01 1.68 22.07
C ASP A 523 9.45 2.22 20.73
N ASN A 524 8.37 3.02 20.75
CA ASN A 524 7.80 3.64 19.54
C ASN A 524 8.75 4.66 18.90
N PHE A 525 9.66 5.26 19.66
CA PHE A 525 10.67 6.20 19.15
C PHE A 525 11.86 5.50 18.49
N THR A 526 12.15 4.26 18.86
CA THR A 526 13.25 3.46 18.32
C THR A 526 12.86 2.62 17.11
N GLU A 527 11.58 2.29 16.92
CA GLU A 527 11.09 1.50 15.78
C GLU A 527 10.54 2.32 14.60
N ALA A 528 10.37 3.63 14.76
CA ALA A 528 9.90 4.51 13.70
C ALA A 528 10.93 4.58 12.55
N ARG A 529 10.63 3.89 11.44
CA ARG A 529 11.49 3.88 10.23
C ARG A 529 11.41 5.17 9.42
N ASN A 530 10.37 5.99 9.61
CA ASN A 530 10.12 7.21 8.83
C ASN A 530 9.90 8.41 9.76
N TRP A 531 10.60 9.53 9.50
CA TRP A 531 10.47 10.80 10.21
C TRP A 531 10.00 11.88 9.22
N GLU A 532 9.30 12.90 9.72
CA GLU A 532 8.82 14.03 8.91
C GLU A 532 9.15 15.36 9.57
N TRP A 533 9.48 16.38 8.77
CA TRP A 533 9.65 17.74 9.25
C TRP A 533 8.30 18.43 9.49
N ARG A 534 8.20 19.16 10.60
CA ARG A 534 7.08 20.06 10.90
C ARG A 534 7.49 21.12 11.90
N PHE A 535 7.69 22.31 11.38
CA PHE A 535 7.97 23.50 12.16
C PHE A 535 7.33 24.72 11.50
N PHE A 536 7.42 25.86 12.15
CA PHE A 536 6.86 27.12 11.71
C PHE A 536 7.92 28.20 11.79
N LEU A 537 7.86 29.16 10.86
CA LEU A 537 8.70 30.34 10.83
C LEU A 537 7.80 31.58 10.91
N GLU A 538 8.16 32.54 11.76
CA GLU A 538 7.56 33.88 11.73
C GLU A 538 8.39 34.76 10.81
N LEU A 539 7.77 35.23 9.75
CA LEU A 539 8.38 36.06 8.72
C LEU A 539 8.00 37.51 8.94
N GLU A 540 8.95 38.43 8.75
CA GLU A 540 8.75 39.88 8.76
C GLU A 540 9.20 40.49 7.43
N ASP A 541 8.52 41.52 6.93
CA ASP A 541 8.92 42.25 5.73
C ASP A 541 10.38 42.76 5.81
N ALA A 542 11.18 42.47 4.78
CA ALA A 542 12.57 42.91 4.74
C ALA A 542 12.69 44.44 4.66
N VAL A 543 11.87 45.07 3.81
CA VAL A 543 11.78 46.52 3.61
C VAL A 543 10.32 46.87 3.30
N VAL A 544 9.82 47.98 3.87
CA VAL A 544 8.49 48.52 3.59
C VAL A 544 8.61 49.99 3.13
N PRO A 545 7.65 50.50 2.33
CA PRO A 545 7.64 51.91 1.93
C PRO A 545 7.68 52.86 3.13
N ALA A 546 8.37 53.98 2.98
CA ALA A 546 8.45 55.01 4.02
C ALA A 546 7.03 55.47 4.37
N LYS A 547 6.54 55.10 5.57
CA LYS A 547 5.20 55.31 6.20
C LYS A 547 4.42 54.02 6.52
N GLN A 548 4.84 52.85 6.08
CA GLN A 548 4.21 51.58 6.45
C GLN A 548 4.96 50.90 7.61
N LYS A 549 4.22 50.25 8.52
CA LYS A 549 4.80 49.38 9.55
C LYS A 549 5.09 48.01 8.91
N LYS A 550 6.20 47.39 9.29
CA LYS A 550 6.49 46.00 8.90
C LYS A 550 5.45 45.06 9.49
N GLU A 551 4.94 44.15 8.67
CA GLU A 551 4.00 43.14 9.10
C GLU A 551 4.71 41.81 9.35
N ARG A 552 4.08 40.98 10.20
CA ARG A 552 4.54 39.62 10.49
C ARG A 552 3.51 38.57 10.10
N LEU A 553 4.00 37.40 9.73
CA LEU A 553 3.19 36.25 9.35
C LEU A 553 3.88 34.93 9.70
N TRP A 554 3.15 34.04 10.36
CA TRP A 554 3.55 32.66 10.57
C TRP A 554 3.30 31.81 9.32
N VAL A 555 4.32 31.06 8.92
CA VAL A 555 4.24 30.06 7.86
C VAL A 555 4.60 28.68 8.40
N ALA A 556 3.84 27.67 8.00
CA ALA A 556 4.18 26.28 8.22
C ALA A 556 5.29 25.84 7.25
N VAL A 557 6.21 25.01 7.72
CA VAL A 557 7.19 24.29 6.91
C VAL A 557 6.88 22.81 7.08
N ASP A 558 6.20 22.24 6.08
CA ASP A 558 5.87 20.83 6.02
C ASP A 558 7.07 19.99 5.53
N ASN A 559 6.93 18.66 5.52
CA ASN A 559 8.03 17.76 5.18
C ASN A 559 8.67 18.08 3.82
N GLN A 560 7.85 18.29 2.81
CA GLN A 560 8.30 18.57 1.45
C GLN A 560 9.00 19.94 1.37
N ALA A 561 8.41 20.96 2.01
CA ALA A 561 9.00 22.30 2.05
C ALA A 561 10.33 22.31 2.80
N ALA A 562 10.45 21.55 3.91
CA ALA A 562 11.67 21.43 4.68
C ALA A 562 12.76 20.64 3.92
N GLN A 563 12.43 19.53 3.27
CA GLN A 563 13.37 18.80 2.42
C GLN A 563 13.91 19.69 1.30
N CYS A 564 13.05 20.50 0.68
CA CYS A 564 13.45 21.48 -0.32
C CYS A 564 14.33 22.60 0.26
N LEU A 565 13.97 23.10 1.45
CA LEU A 565 14.67 24.19 2.13
C LEU A 565 16.07 23.78 2.59
N LEU A 566 16.18 22.59 3.18
CA LEU A 566 17.36 22.14 3.91
C LEU A 566 18.25 21.22 3.11
N SER A 567 17.69 20.56 2.08
CA SER A 567 18.30 19.41 1.41
C SER A 567 18.67 18.31 2.41
N LEU A 568 17.79 18.07 3.38
CA LEU A 568 17.93 17.05 4.43
C LEU A 568 16.62 16.26 4.57
N ASP A 569 16.74 14.96 4.71
CA ASP A 569 15.64 14.12 5.16
C ASP A 569 15.47 14.25 6.68
N ALA A 570 14.22 14.15 7.15
CA ALA A 570 13.94 14.20 8.57
C ALA A 570 14.49 12.94 9.25
N SER A 571 15.04 13.11 10.45
CA SER A 571 15.57 12.03 11.27
C SER A 571 15.28 12.28 12.75
N ASN A 572 15.63 11.32 13.60
CA ASN A 572 15.52 11.48 15.04
C ASN A 572 16.60 12.43 15.57
N LEU A 573 16.33 13.73 15.57
CA LEU A 573 17.27 14.77 15.99
C LEU A 573 17.70 14.71 17.47
N ARG A 574 17.00 13.91 18.30
CA ARG A 574 17.40 13.65 19.69
C ARG A 574 18.53 12.62 19.78
N GLN A 575 18.65 11.74 18.77
CA GLN A 575 19.67 10.70 18.68
C GLN A 575 20.77 11.06 17.69
N ASP A 576 20.39 11.59 16.53
CA ASP A 576 21.27 11.97 15.43
C ASP A 576 21.85 13.38 15.66
N LYS A 577 22.99 13.42 16.35
CA LYS A 577 23.69 14.67 16.66
C LYS A 577 24.32 15.32 15.43
N GLU A 578 24.64 14.54 14.40
CA GLU A 578 25.24 15.06 13.17
C GLU A 578 24.17 15.82 12.39
N ALA A 579 23.01 15.19 12.13
CA ALA A 579 21.89 15.84 11.47
C ALA A 579 21.41 17.09 12.22
N LEU A 580 21.37 17.06 13.57
CA LEU A 580 21.04 18.23 14.38
C LEU A 580 22.05 19.38 14.21
N THR A 581 23.34 19.06 14.07
CA THR A 581 24.39 20.07 13.85
C THR A 581 24.26 20.68 12.46
N THR A 582 24.07 19.86 11.44
CA THR A 582 23.81 20.34 10.07
C THR A 582 22.53 21.17 10.00
N LEU A 583 21.46 20.77 10.71
CA LEU A 583 20.23 21.55 10.81
C LEU A 583 20.50 22.93 11.42
N ARG A 584 21.26 23.01 12.52
CA ARG A 584 21.66 24.30 13.13
C ARG A 584 22.41 25.18 12.15
N GLU A 585 23.37 24.63 11.42
CA GLU A 585 24.16 25.39 10.43
C GLU A 585 23.26 25.93 9.31
N LYS A 586 22.36 25.09 8.77
CA LYS A 586 21.38 25.51 7.74
C LYS A 586 20.44 26.59 8.27
N MET A 587 19.94 26.41 9.50
CA MET A 587 19.08 27.38 10.16
C MET A 587 19.79 28.71 10.44
N PHE A 588 21.06 28.68 10.83
CA PHE A 588 21.89 29.87 11.03
C PHE A 588 22.06 30.67 9.73
N ILE A 589 22.17 30.01 8.58
CA ILE A 589 22.16 30.69 7.27
C ILE A 589 20.86 31.47 7.06
N LEU A 590 19.72 30.93 7.53
CA LEU A 590 18.41 31.52 7.34
C LEU A 590 18.12 32.68 8.32
N TRP A 591 18.47 32.51 9.61
CA TRP A 591 18.03 33.40 10.68
C TRP A 591 19.13 33.97 11.58
N GLY A 592 20.41 33.69 11.31
CA GLY A 592 21.54 34.20 12.08
C GLY A 592 21.51 33.77 13.56
N ASN A 593 21.77 34.70 14.48
CA ASN A 593 21.83 34.45 15.92
C ASN A 593 20.45 34.34 16.62
N LEU A 594 19.40 33.93 15.90
CA LEU A 594 18.03 33.88 16.42
C LEU A 594 17.85 32.78 17.48
N GLU A 595 18.46 31.59 17.28
CA GLU A 595 18.38 30.46 18.21
C GLU A 595 18.97 30.83 19.59
N GLU A 596 20.14 31.47 19.62
CA GLU A 596 20.81 31.90 20.85
C GLU A 596 20.00 32.98 21.57
N ARG A 597 19.41 33.91 20.83
CA ARG A 597 18.53 34.95 21.41
C ARG A 597 17.26 34.35 22.01
N LYS A 598 16.65 33.39 21.32
CA LYS A 598 15.45 32.73 21.81
C LYS A 598 15.73 31.91 23.07
N THR A 599 16.84 31.18 23.08
CA THR A 599 17.31 30.41 24.25
C THR A 599 17.57 31.34 25.44
N ALA A 600 18.31 32.44 25.24
CA ALA A 600 18.60 33.41 26.29
C ALA A 600 17.33 34.09 26.84
N ALA A 601 16.35 34.38 26.00
CA ALA A 601 15.07 34.94 26.41
C ALA A 601 14.26 33.95 27.27
N GLN A 602 14.27 32.66 26.91
CA GLN A 602 13.62 31.61 27.70
C GLN A 602 14.29 31.41 29.06
N ASP A 603 15.62 31.43 29.11
CA ASP A 603 16.36 31.34 30.38
C ASP A 603 16.12 32.56 31.27
N ALA A 604 16.05 33.76 30.70
CA ALA A 604 15.70 34.97 31.44
C ALA A 604 14.26 34.90 32.00
N ALA A 605 13.31 34.38 31.21
CA ALA A 605 11.93 34.16 31.65
C ALA A 605 11.83 33.12 32.77
N ARG A 606 12.59 32.01 32.67
CA ARG A 606 12.70 31.00 33.75
C ARG A 606 13.30 31.58 35.04
N GLN A 607 14.17 32.58 34.92
CA GLN A 607 14.74 33.33 36.05
C GLN A 607 13.81 34.46 36.56
N GLY A 608 12.57 34.56 36.08
CA GLY A 608 11.59 35.54 36.56
C GLY A 608 11.88 36.99 36.14
N LYS A 609 12.75 37.21 35.15
CA LYS A 609 13.00 38.55 34.59
C LYS A 609 11.91 38.87 33.57
N PRO A 610 11.30 40.08 33.61
CA PRO A 610 10.29 40.45 32.63
C PRO A 610 10.88 40.43 31.21
N PRO A 611 10.11 40.03 30.19
CA PRO A 611 10.54 40.13 28.80
C PRO A 611 10.94 41.58 28.52
N ALA A 612 12.11 41.79 27.91
CA ALA A 612 12.41 43.11 27.38
C ALA A 612 11.44 43.39 26.24
N ASP A 613 10.70 44.49 26.33
CA ASP A 613 9.73 44.92 25.34
C ASP A 613 10.32 44.81 23.92
N SER A 614 9.64 44.06 23.06
CA SER A 614 10.07 43.76 21.69
C SER A 614 9.48 44.78 20.71
N ASP A 615 9.62 46.08 21.00
CA ASP A 615 9.13 47.15 20.11
C ASP A 615 9.96 48.45 20.21
N ASP A 616 11.28 48.35 20.44
CA ASP A 616 12.20 49.51 20.47
C ASP A 616 13.07 49.64 19.19
N GLU A 617 12.44 49.74 18.02
CA GLU A 617 13.12 50.19 16.77
C GLU A 617 12.35 51.31 16.07
N ASP A 618 11.51 52.07 16.79
CA ASP A 618 10.83 53.23 16.19
C ASP A 618 10.76 54.41 17.16
N GLN A 619 11.91 55.05 17.38
CA GLN A 619 11.93 56.46 17.80
C GLN A 619 13.30 57.10 17.51
N ARG A 620 13.31 58.05 16.58
CA ARG A 620 14.35 59.09 16.48
C ARG A 620 14.39 59.86 17.81
N ARG A 621 15.26 59.46 18.74
CA ARG A 621 15.71 60.30 19.85
C ARG A 621 17.24 60.15 20.01
N PRO A 622 17.95 61.25 20.29
CA PRO A 622 19.39 61.23 20.35
C PRO A 622 19.85 60.47 21.59
N GLU A 623 20.93 59.72 21.36
CA GLU A 623 21.81 59.02 22.29
C GLU A 623 21.64 59.37 23.78
N THR A 624 21.32 58.38 24.60
CA THR A 624 21.99 58.05 25.89
C THR A 624 21.27 56.92 26.62
N ALA A 625 21.72 55.67 26.42
CA ALA A 625 21.86 54.64 27.48
C ALA A 625 22.25 53.29 26.84
N LYS A 626 23.48 52.85 27.13
CA LYS A 626 24.02 51.55 26.75
C LYS A 626 23.22 50.42 27.38
N SER A 627 22.41 49.71 26.60
CA SER A 627 22.16 48.28 26.85
C SER A 627 22.92 47.50 25.79
N GLY A 628 23.93 46.74 26.20
CA GLY A 628 24.81 45.96 25.31
C GLY A 628 24.10 44.74 24.73
N LYS A 629 23.01 44.93 23.99
CA LYS A 629 22.32 43.85 23.28
C LYS A 629 22.97 43.69 21.90
N VAL A 630 23.49 42.50 21.62
CA VAL A 630 23.95 42.13 20.27
C VAL A 630 22.73 42.16 19.34
N PRO A 631 22.77 42.90 18.21
CA PRO A 631 21.64 42.97 17.29
C PRO A 631 21.36 41.60 16.65
N LEU A 632 20.12 41.41 16.16
CA LEU A 632 19.76 40.22 15.38
C LEU A 632 20.55 40.24 14.06
N THR A 633 21.21 39.15 13.72
CA THR A 633 22.02 39.02 12.50
C THR A 633 21.26 38.34 11.35
N ASN A 634 19.93 38.31 11.41
CA ASN A 634 19.07 37.69 10.40
C ASN A 634 19.09 38.49 9.09
N ARG A 635 19.52 37.85 8.00
CA ARG A 635 19.55 38.47 6.66
C ARG A 635 18.21 38.28 5.96
N ALA A 636 17.84 39.27 5.14
CA ALA A 636 16.64 39.14 4.32
C ALA A 636 16.85 38.10 3.23
N PHE A 637 15.82 37.34 2.86
CA PHE A 637 15.90 36.34 1.79
C PHE A 637 14.60 36.32 0.98
N PRO A 638 14.68 35.92 -0.31
CA PRO A 638 13.50 35.68 -1.12
C PRO A 638 12.90 34.30 -0.80
N CYS A 639 11.58 34.22 -0.67
CA CYS A 639 10.86 32.96 -0.46
C CYS A 639 9.51 32.93 -1.20
N CYS A 640 8.93 31.75 -1.30
CA CYS A 640 7.56 31.58 -1.77
C CYS A 640 6.63 31.13 -0.63
N ILE A 641 5.47 31.80 -0.53
CA ILE A 641 4.46 31.59 0.49
C ILE A 641 3.16 31.21 -0.20
N GLN A 642 2.58 30.07 0.19
CA GLN A 642 1.27 29.64 -0.26
C GLN A 642 0.24 29.89 0.84
N GLN A 643 -0.87 30.54 0.48
CA GLN A 643 -2.05 30.65 1.33
C GLN A 643 -2.96 29.44 1.13
N PHE A 644 -3.54 28.93 2.21
CA PHE A 644 -4.52 27.85 2.16
C PHE A 644 -5.52 27.95 3.33
N GLY A 645 -6.59 27.15 3.27
CA GLY A 645 -7.61 27.09 4.32
C GLY A 645 -7.59 25.75 5.05
N VAL A 646 -7.72 25.79 6.37
CA VAL A 646 -7.96 24.60 7.21
C VAL A 646 -9.28 24.73 7.95
N LYS A 647 -9.95 23.60 8.22
CA LYS A 647 -11.17 23.60 9.04
C LYS A 647 -10.78 23.47 10.50
N VAL A 648 -11.29 24.35 11.34
CA VAL A 648 -11.09 24.30 12.79
C VAL A 648 -12.42 24.26 13.54
N PRO A 649 -12.48 23.62 14.73
CA PRO A 649 -13.67 23.64 15.57
C PRO A 649 -14.12 25.08 15.86
N GLU A 650 -15.42 25.32 15.75
CA GLU A 650 -16.04 26.61 16.08
C GLU A 650 -17.33 26.37 16.87
N SER A 651 -17.38 26.92 18.08
CA SER A 651 -18.53 26.75 18.97
C SER A 651 -19.63 27.78 18.69
N ASP A 652 -19.26 28.95 18.14
CA ASP A 652 -20.20 30.00 17.77
C ASP A 652 -20.82 29.72 16.38
N PRO A 653 -22.14 29.42 16.30
CA PRO A 653 -22.80 29.16 15.02
C PRO A 653 -22.73 30.33 14.03
N SER A 654 -22.54 31.57 14.51
CA SER A 654 -22.43 32.75 13.65
C SER A 654 -21.06 32.89 12.98
N ALA A 655 -20.04 32.21 13.50
CA ALA A 655 -18.68 32.17 12.95
C ALA A 655 -18.37 30.84 12.20
N ALA A 656 -19.28 29.86 12.26
CA ALA A 656 -19.12 28.55 11.64
C ALA A 656 -19.37 28.57 10.11
N ASP A 657 -18.40 29.05 9.35
CA ASP A 657 -18.45 29.19 7.89
C ASP A 657 -17.93 27.97 7.11
N ALA A 658 -17.61 26.86 7.79
CA ALA A 658 -17.07 25.64 7.20
C ALA A 658 -17.90 24.36 7.47
N GLY A 659 -19.18 24.53 7.83
CA GLY A 659 -20.11 23.47 8.18
C GLY A 659 -20.42 23.43 9.68
N ASP A 660 -21.23 22.46 10.12
CA ASP A 660 -21.67 22.36 11.51
C ASP A 660 -20.48 22.33 12.48
N LYS A 661 -20.44 23.34 13.36
CA LYS A 661 -19.38 23.54 14.38
C LYS A 661 -17.96 23.67 13.82
N LYS A 662 -17.80 24.13 12.59
CA LYS A 662 -16.49 24.32 11.95
C LYS A 662 -16.39 25.69 11.28
N ARG A 663 -15.22 26.32 11.37
CA ARG A 663 -14.86 27.51 10.59
C ARG A 663 -13.61 27.29 9.75
N TRP A 664 -13.45 28.08 8.70
CA TRP A 664 -12.22 28.18 7.95
C TRP A 664 -11.22 29.06 8.69
N GLN A 665 -10.00 28.56 8.80
CA GLN A 665 -8.85 29.34 9.24
C GLN A 665 -7.89 29.49 8.07
N ARG A 666 -7.58 30.73 7.73
CA ARG A 666 -6.53 31.07 6.77
C ARG A 666 -5.17 30.73 7.37
N MET A 667 -4.41 29.92 6.65
CA MET A 667 -3.06 29.48 7.00
C MET A 667 -2.11 29.78 5.85
N HIS A 668 -0.82 29.76 6.15
CA HIS A 668 0.23 30.00 5.17
C HIS A 668 1.34 28.96 5.34
N ARG A 669 1.94 28.53 4.24
CA ARG A 669 3.10 27.62 4.25
C ARG A 669 4.19 28.08 3.31
N LEU A 670 5.42 27.71 3.65
CA LEU A 670 6.57 27.88 2.77
C LEU A 670 6.51 26.84 1.66
N PHE A 671 6.95 27.19 0.46
CA PHE A 671 7.22 26.22 -0.62
C PHE A 671 8.34 26.73 -1.52
N GLY A 672 8.92 25.82 -2.33
CA GLY A 672 9.85 26.18 -3.40
C GLY A 672 11.02 27.07 -2.96
N SER A 673 11.47 26.97 -1.71
CA SER A 673 12.57 27.78 -1.17
C SER A 673 13.67 26.83 -0.74
N MET A 674 14.93 27.15 -1.06
CA MET A 674 16.09 26.28 -0.91
C MET A 674 17.31 27.06 -0.42
N ILE A 675 18.02 26.50 0.55
CA ILE A 675 19.36 26.98 0.94
C ILE A 675 20.39 26.39 -0.04
N ALA A 676 20.88 27.23 -0.94
CA ALA A 676 21.86 26.88 -1.95
C ALA A 676 23.27 26.81 -1.34
N GLY A 677 23.88 25.62 -1.36
CA GLY A 677 25.28 25.41 -1.01
C GLY A 677 25.55 25.24 0.48
N LEU A 678 25.98 24.03 0.85
CA LEU A 678 27.26 23.82 1.54
C LEU A 678 28.04 22.83 0.67
#